data_AF-A0A937FJS0-F1
#
_entry.id   AF-A0A937FJS0-F1
#
_cell.length_a   1.000
_cell.length_b   1.000
_cell.length_c   1.000
_cell.angle_alpha   90.00
_cell.angle_beta   90.00
_cell.angle_gamma   90.00
#
_symmetry.space_group_name_H-M   'P 1'
#
loop_
_entity.id
_entity.type
_entity.pdbx_description
1 polymer ?
#
loop_
_entity_poly.entity_id
_entity_poly.type
_entity_poly.pdbx_seq_one_letter_code
_entity_poly.pdbx_strand_id
1 'polypeptide(L)'
;MIESVKKRYITPKNIEITTYKEELEFKDLGFLEEKINTNKGALFSSNYEYPNRYSRWEAAVVDPYLEIRASGLKGEITALNSGGKELLKIVYDVISNINGISLIKEDTKILFNIEKDNKVYKEEERSKKRSIFTLIRSLMNSFKTTDPWIGLYGAFGYDLVFQFEDDIELVKSRDDSEDLVLYLPQKIYIKDNKLTKTYFINYDFSYEGISTKNKVGTVTNKFKLNKLLNEEYIKEGDYEKIVTLAKESFRRGDLFEVVPSYSMVRETKLSPKKIYHNLKNINPSPYNFFINLGGEYLIGSSPEMFVRVEDNKIETCPISGTIKRGANPIEDSEQIKKLINSLKDEEELTMCTDVDRNDKSRVCKEGTVKVLSRRTIEMYSHLIHTVDHVEGILNEGYDSLDAFLTHMWAVTLTGAPKKRAIEWIERVEKDRRNWYGGAVGFIKFNGDLNTGITLRTLRYIDNKVEIRVGATLLNNSIERDEELETKVKALAMLKSLEFQEDKNSQEMLNVPFKDKKALIIDHEDSFVHTLGNYIKTLGFNVTTFRGEEARRSLRDNDYDVVILSPGPGTPKEFKLSESIKLALEKGIPILGVCLGLQGIVEYFGGTLDYVEKPRHGKKMKVIKHKEAPWPSIKKEFKVGLYHSIYGKTIGNELINICEDEEGILMGVVHKSHKILAVQFHPESILTIEESNGINLLRDSFTFLLE
;
A
#
# COMPACT_ATOMS: atom_id res chain seq x y z
N MET A 1 -32.49 14.79 -17.44
CA MET A 1 -31.87 14.92 -18.79
C MET A 1 -30.51 15.54 -18.59
N ILE A 2 -29.47 14.73 -18.59
CA ILE A 2 -28.09 15.20 -18.41
C ILE A 2 -27.60 15.67 -19.78
N GLU A 3 -27.09 16.91 -19.88
CA GLU A 3 -26.60 17.52 -21.12
C GLU A 3 -25.48 16.67 -21.73
N SER A 4 -25.70 16.14 -22.94
CA SER A 4 -24.64 15.50 -23.71
C SER A 4 -23.82 16.57 -24.43
N VAL A 5 -22.53 16.66 -24.10
CA VAL A 5 -21.63 17.61 -24.75
C VAL A 5 -20.92 16.91 -25.89
N LYS A 6 -21.20 17.35 -27.12
CA LYS A 6 -20.52 16.89 -28.33
C LYS A 6 -19.41 17.86 -28.69
N LYS A 7 -18.17 17.38 -28.80
CA LYS A 7 -17.03 18.18 -29.33
C LYS A 7 -16.46 17.55 -30.59
N ARG A 8 -15.88 18.38 -31.44
CA ARG A 8 -15.23 18.00 -32.69
C ARG A 8 -13.81 18.54 -32.69
N TYR A 9 -12.86 17.67 -33.01
CA TYR A 9 -11.45 18.02 -33.20
C TYR A 9 -11.01 17.60 -34.60
N ILE A 10 -10.11 18.37 -35.22
CA ILE A 10 -9.53 18.05 -36.53
C ILE A 10 -8.02 17.96 -36.33
N THR A 11 -7.44 16.83 -36.69
CA THR A 11 -5.99 16.59 -36.56
C THR A 11 -5.22 17.24 -37.71
N PRO A 12 -3.88 17.39 -37.63
CA PRO A 12 -3.05 17.89 -38.74
C PRO A 12 -3.14 17.07 -40.03
N LYS A 13 -3.61 15.82 -39.94
CA LYS A 13 -3.84 14.92 -41.08
C LYS A 13 -5.29 14.96 -41.57
N ASN A 14 -6.10 15.95 -41.17
CA ASN A 14 -7.52 16.06 -41.49
C ASN A 14 -8.38 14.88 -40.99
N ILE A 15 -7.92 14.15 -39.97
CA ILE A 15 -8.76 13.17 -39.29
C ILE A 15 -9.72 13.95 -38.39
N GLU A 16 -11.01 13.71 -38.55
CA GLU A 16 -12.01 14.27 -37.66
C GLU A 16 -12.27 13.31 -36.50
N ILE A 17 -12.11 13.82 -35.27
CA ILE A 17 -12.41 13.11 -34.03
C ILE A 17 -13.65 13.77 -33.41
N THR A 18 -14.76 13.04 -33.39
CA THR A 18 -15.99 13.47 -32.72
C THR A 18 -16.09 12.77 -31.37
N THR A 19 -16.42 13.53 -30.33
CA THR A 19 -16.61 13.01 -28.98
C THR A 19 -18.04 13.17 -28.51
N TYR A 20 -18.51 12.19 -27.74
CA TYR A 20 -19.77 12.26 -27.00
C TYR A 20 -19.47 11.99 -25.52
N LYS A 21 -19.76 12.97 -24.67
CA LYS A 21 -19.56 12.88 -23.22
C LYS A 21 -20.91 12.72 -22.51
N GLU A 22 -20.98 11.76 -21.59
CA GLU A 22 -22.16 11.52 -20.75
C GLU A 22 -21.73 11.25 -19.30
N GLU A 23 -22.41 11.90 -18.36
CA GLU A 23 -22.19 11.78 -16.93
C GLU A 23 -22.91 10.55 -16.36
N LEU A 24 -22.32 9.90 -15.36
CA LEU A 24 -22.79 8.67 -14.76
C LEU A 24 -23.04 8.87 -13.27
N GLU A 25 -24.07 8.19 -12.74
CA GLU A 25 -24.43 8.23 -11.30
C GLU A 25 -23.58 7.30 -10.41
N PHE A 26 -22.38 6.92 -10.85
CA PHE A 26 -21.49 6.02 -10.09
C PHE A 26 -20.44 6.79 -9.30
N LYS A 27 -20.11 6.27 -8.11
CA LYS A 27 -19.07 6.84 -7.23
C LYS A 27 -17.65 6.42 -7.59
N ASP A 28 -17.46 5.34 -8.35
CA ASP A 28 -16.15 4.84 -8.80
C ASP A 28 -16.29 4.01 -10.09
N LEU A 29 -15.15 3.59 -10.65
CA LEU A 29 -15.10 2.76 -11.87
C LEU A 29 -15.03 1.26 -11.57
N GLY A 30 -15.26 0.82 -10.34
CA GLY A 30 -15.20 -0.60 -9.93
C GLY A 30 -16.21 -1.48 -10.67
N PHE A 31 -17.34 -0.92 -11.13
CA PHE A 31 -18.32 -1.63 -11.95
C PHE A 31 -17.76 -2.13 -13.29
N LEU A 32 -16.63 -1.57 -13.77
CA LEU A 32 -15.96 -1.99 -15.01
C LEU A 32 -15.02 -3.17 -14.81
N GLU A 33 -14.68 -3.53 -13.56
CA GLU A 33 -13.76 -4.64 -13.28
C GLU A 33 -14.27 -5.96 -13.87
N GLU A 34 -15.57 -6.23 -13.83
CA GLU A 34 -16.13 -7.46 -14.44
C GLU A 34 -15.99 -7.46 -15.96
N LYS A 35 -16.13 -6.29 -16.57
CA LYS A 35 -16.00 -6.14 -18.01
C LYS A 35 -14.55 -6.35 -18.47
N ILE A 36 -13.58 -5.83 -17.72
CA ILE A 36 -12.14 -6.02 -18.00
C ILE A 36 -11.70 -7.45 -17.65
N ASN A 37 -12.32 -8.07 -16.65
CA ASN A 37 -12.06 -9.47 -16.29
C ASN A 37 -12.40 -10.44 -17.43
N THR A 38 -13.28 -10.05 -18.35
CA THR A 38 -13.70 -10.88 -19.49
C THR A 38 -13.23 -10.37 -20.84
N ASN A 39 -13.02 -9.06 -20.99
CA ASN A 39 -12.66 -8.43 -22.26
C ASN A 39 -11.35 -7.66 -22.14
N LYS A 40 -10.63 -7.57 -23.27
CA LYS A 40 -9.44 -6.71 -23.39
C LYS A 40 -9.77 -5.28 -22.96
N GLY A 41 -8.89 -4.70 -22.15
CA GLY A 41 -9.11 -3.40 -21.56
C GLY A 41 -8.19 -3.18 -20.36
N ALA A 42 -8.28 -1.99 -19.79
CA ALA A 42 -7.43 -1.57 -18.69
C ALA A 42 -8.18 -0.64 -17.75
N LEU A 43 -8.00 -0.82 -16.45
CA LEU A 43 -8.41 0.10 -15.40
C LEU A 43 -7.15 0.61 -14.72
N PHE A 44 -7.02 1.92 -14.63
CA PHE A 44 -5.94 2.62 -13.94
C PHE A 44 -6.55 3.50 -12.85
N SER A 45 -5.96 3.49 -11.66
CA SER A 45 -6.43 4.36 -10.57
C SER A 45 -5.33 4.79 -9.63
N SER A 46 -5.39 6.06 -9.23
CA SER A 46 -4.67 6.61 -8.08
C SER A 46 -5.68 6.86 -6.96
N ASN A 47 -5.55 6.12 -5.86
CA ASN A 47 -6.35 6.35 -4.65
C ASN A 47 -5.66 7.32 -3.68
N TYR A 48 -4.46 7.77 -4.04
CA TYR A 48 -3.59 8.54 -3.17
C TYR A 48 -3.53 9.99 -3.62
N GLU A 49 -3.51 10.90 -2.66
CA GLU A 49 -3.35 12.33 -2.91
C GLU A 49 -2.13 12.80 -2.15
N TYR A 50 -1.20 13.40 -2.88
CA TYR A 50 -0.06 14.09 -2.30
C TYR A 50 0.05 15.43 -3.00
N PRO A 51 0.01 16.57 -2.27
CA PRO A 51 -0.01 17.90 -2.86
C PRO A 51 1.05 18.06 -3.94
N ASN A 52 0.64 18.57 -5.11
CA ASN A 52 1.49 18.84 -6.27
C ASN A 52 2.21 17.63 -6.91
N ARG A 53 1.97 16.40 -6.42
CA ARG A 53 2.59 15.19 -6.97
C ARG A 53 1.56 14.19 -7.47
N TYR A 54 0.64 13.78 -6.62
CA TYR A 54 -0.40 12.80 -6.97
C TYR A 54 -1.77 13.42 -6.74
N SER A 55 -2.62 13.37 -7.78
CA SER A 55 -4.05 13.57 -7.63
C SER A 55 -4.73 12.22 -7.60
N ARG A 56 -5.91 12.17 -6.96
CA ARG A 56 -6.80 11.02 -7.11
C ARG A 56 -7.44 11.08 -8.48
N TRP A 57 -7.37 10.00 -9.24
CA TRP A 57 -8.03 9.86 -10.53
C TRP A 57 -8.29 8.39 -10.83
N GLU A 58 -9.32 8.11 -11.61
CA GLU A 58 -9.56 6.77 -12.17
C GLU A 58 -9.84 6.93 -13.66
N ALA A 59 -9.22 6.08 -14.47
CA ALA A 59 -9.44 6.01 -15.90
C ALA A 59 -9.55 4.55 -16.33
N ALA A 60 -10.57 4.22 -17.12
CA ALA A 60 -10.75 2.88 -17.65
C ALA A 60 -10.99 2.90 -19.16
N VAL A 61 -10.27 2.04 -19.86
CA VAL A 61 -10.45 1.73 -21.27
C VAL A 61 -11.14 0.39 -21.39
N VAL A 62 -12.33 0.40 -22.00
CA VAL A 62 -13.10 -0.80 -22.33
C VAL A 62 -13.52 -0.74 -23.78
N ASP A 63 -13.70 -1.92 -24.37
CA ASP A 63 -14.04 -2.10 -25.79
C ASP A 63 -13.10 -1.33 -26.75
N PRO A 64 -11.78 -1.54 -26.68
CA PRO A 64 -10.86 -0.83 -27.56
C PRO A 64 -11.15 -1.09 -29.05
N TYR A 65 -10.94 -0.06 -29.88
CA TYR A 65 -11.01 -0.19 -31.33
C TYR A 65 -9.85 -1.03 -31.87
N LEU A 66 -8.63 -0.67 -31.47
CA LEU A 66 -7.40 -1.29 -31.94
C LEU A 66 -6.55 -1.78 -30.75
N GLU A 67 -5.79 -2.83 -31.00
CA GLU A 67 -4.68 -3.29 -30.18
C GLU A 67 -3.38 -3.15 -30.98
N ILE A 68 -2.32 -2.65 -30.37
CA ILE A 68 -0.97 -2.65 -30.91
C ILE A 68 -0.15 -3.61 -30.06
N ARG A 69 0.42 -4.64 -30.68
CA ARG A 69 1.25 -5.64 -30.02
C ARG A 69 2.61 -5.71 -30.70
N ALA A 70 3.69 -5.73 -29.93
CA ALA A 70 5.04 -5.80 -30.48
C ALA A 70 5.96 -6.75 -29.69
N SER A 71 6.89 -7.34 -30.41
CA SER A 71 8.03 -8.12 -29.91
C SER A 71 9.27 -7.70 -30.70
N GLY A 72 10.25 -7.13 -30.01
CA GLY A 72 11.36 -6.44 -30.65
C GLY A 72 10.88 -5.42 -31.69
N LEU A 73 11.37 -5.56 -32.92
CA LEU A 73 11.09 -4.63 -34.03
C LEU A 73 9.93 -5.07 -34.93
N LYS A 74 9.14 -6.06 -34.51
CA LYS A 74 8.02 -6.62 -35.27
C LYS A 74 6.75 -6.60 -34.45
N GLY A 75 5.61 -6.59 -35.11
CA GLY A 75 4.34 -6.67 -34.42
C GLY A 75 3.15 -6.44 -35.33
N GLU A 76 2.00 -6.17 -34.71
CA GLU A 76 0.74 -5.96 -35.41
C GLU A 76 -0.12 -4.88 -34.75
N ILE A 77 -0.93 -4.21 -35.57
CA ILE A 77 -2.06 -3.39 -35.16
C ILE A 77 -3.34 -4.13 -35.55
N THR A 78 -4.13 -4.57 -34.59
CA THR A 78 -5.27 -5.47 -34.80
C THR A 78 -6.58 -4.77 -34.46
N ALA A 79 -7.54 -4.82 -35.38
CA ALA A 79 -8.90 -4.35 -35.15
C ALA A 79 -9.67 -5.33 -34.27
N LEU A 80 -10.24 -4.84 -33.17
CA LEU A 80 -10.93 -5.67 -32.18
C LEU A 80 -12.45 -5.68 -32.34
N ASN A 81 -12.98 -4.79 -33.17
CA ASN A 81 -14.41 -4.70 -33.45
C ASN A 81 -14.69 -4.06 -34.83
N SER A 82 -15.97 -3.95 -35.20
CA SER A 82 -16.39 -3.43 -36.51
C SER A 82 -15.96 -1.98 -36.77
N GLY A 83 -16.00 -1.11 -35.76
CA GLY A 83 -15.46 0.25 -35.86
C GLY A 83 -13.94 0.27 -35.89
N GLY A 84 -13.31 -0.69 -35.22
CA GLY A 84 -11.86 -0.93 -35.27
C GLY A 84 -11.39 -1.24 -36.68
N LYS A 85 -12.16 -2.02 -37.46
CA LYS A 85 -11.82 -2.30 -38.88
C LYS A 85 -11.80 -1.04 -39.73
N GLU A 86 -12.75 -0.12 -39.50
CA GLU A 86 -12.77 1.17 -40.21
C GLU A 86 -11.62 2.07 -39.74
N LEU A 87 -11.37 2.15 -38.43
CA LEU A 87 -10.24 2.91 -37.88
C LEU A 87 -8.88 2.36 -38.36
N LEU A 88 -8.76 1.05 -38.54
CA LEU A 88 -7.55 0.42 -39.06
C LEU A 88 -7.23 0.88 -40.48
N LYS A 89 -8.25 1.10 -41.33
CA LYS A 89 -8.06 1.66 -42.67
C LYS A 89 -7.51 3.08 -42.59
N ILE A 90 -8.10 3.93 -41.74
CA ILE A 90 -7.63 5.30 -41.49
C ILE A 90 -6.17 5.27 -41.00
N VAL A 91 -5.87 4.41 -40.03
CA VAL A 91 -4.52 4.25 -39.49
C VAL A 91 -3.54 3.89 -40.61
N TYR A 92 -3.83 2.85 -41.40
CA TYR A 92 -2.96 2.44 -42.51
C TYR A 92 -2.66 3.59 -43.46
N ASP A 93 -3.67 4.35 -43.87
CA ASP A 93 -3.51 5.43 -44.84
C ASP A 93 -2.58 6.53 -44.30
N VAL A 94 -2.74 6.92 -43.03
CA VAL A 94 -1.93 8.00 -42.43
C VAL A 94 -0.50 7.59 -42.04
N ILE A 95 -0.26 6.30 -41.81
CA ILE A 95 1.08 5.77 -41.46
C ILE A 95 1.80 5.04 -42.61
N SER A 96 1.18 4.92 -43.78
CA SER A 96 1.68 4.15 -44.93
C SER A 96 3.09 4.53 -45.39
N ASN A 97 3.52 5.76 -45.12
CA ASN A 97 4.78 6.33 -45.61
C ASN A 97 5.78 6.64 -44.48
N ILE A 98 5.93 5.76 -43.49
CA ILE A 98 6.99 5.89 -42.48
C ILE A 98 8.31 5.30 -43.02
N ASN A 99 9.35 6.11 -43.06
CA ASN A 99 10.68 5.67 -43.46
C ASN A 99 11.23 4.56 -42.54
N GLY A 100 11.63 3.43 -43.13
CA GLY A 100 12.21 2.29 -42.43
C GLY A 100 11.20 1.40 -41.70
N ILE A 101 9.91 1.50 -42.03
CA ILE A 101 8.87 0.60 -41.52
C ILE A 101 8.12 0.00 -42.70
N SER A 102 8.16 -1.32 -42.83
CA SER A 102 7.35 -2.06 -43.79
C SER A 102 6.01 -2.41 -43.17
N LEU A 103 4.92 -2.16 -43.90
CA LEU A 103 3.55 -2.41 -43.45
C LEU A 103 2.82 -3.35 -44.41
N ILE A 104 2.19 -4.40 -43.89
CA ILE A 104 1.34 -5.32 -44.66
C ILE A 104 -0.08 -5.23 -44.09
N LYS A 105 -1.02 -4.78 -44.92
CA LYS A 105 -2.43 -4.67 -44.55
C LYS A 105 -3.18 -5.97 -44.85
N GLU A 106 -3.88 -6.47 -43.85
CA GLU A 106 -4.87 -7.54 -43.94
C GLU A 106 -6.27 -7.00 -43.58
N ASP A 107 -7.31 -7.85 -43.62
CA ASP A 107 -8.69 -7.43 -43.32
C ASP A 107 -8.84 -6.89 -41.88
N THR A 108 -8.18 -7.53 -40.92
CA THR A 108 -8.35 -7.21 -39.49
C THR A 108 -7.07 -6.79 -38.80
N LYS A 109 -5.95 -6.70 -39.51
CA LYS A 109 -4.67 -6.29 -38.92
C LYS A 109 -3.72 -5.62 -39.90
N ILE A 110 -2.78 -4.85 -39.37
CA ILE A 110 -1.61 -4.33 -40.07
C ILE A 110 -0.39 -4.96 -39.42
N LEU A 111 0.32 -5.82 -40.15
CA LEU A 111 1.62 -6.31 -39.70
C LEU A 111 2.67 -5.23 -39.98
N PHE A 112 3.56 -5.02 -39.02
CA PHE A 112 4.67 -4.10 -39.20
C PHE A 112 6.01 -4.78 -38.88
N ASN A 113 7.03 -4.35 -39.60
CA ASN A 113 8.42 -4.68 -39.32
C ASN A 113 9.26 -3.42 -39.47
N ILE A 114 10.06 -3.12 -38.45
CA ILE A 114 10.87 -1.92 -38.34
C ILE A 114 12.31 -2.31 -38.69
N GLU A 115 12.86 -1.65 -39.69
CA GLU A 115 14.25 -1.85 -40.09
C GLU A 115 15.16 -1.19 -39.06
N LYS A 116 16.16 -1.95 -38.59
CA LYS A 116 17.28 -1.37 -37.86
C LYS A 116 17.94 -0.31 -38.73
N ASP A 117 18.17 0.88 -38.19
CA ASP A 117 19.03 1.84 -38.84
C ASP A 117 20.49 1.61 -38.42
N ASN A 118 21.41 1.84 -39.36
CA ASN A 118 22.85 1.83 -39.10
C ASN A 118 23.37 3.26 -38.92
N LYS A 119 22.49 4.19 -38.52
CA LYS A 119 22.86 5.58 -38.29
C LYS A 119 23.59 5.69 -36.96
N VAL A 120 24.64 6.50 -36.94
CA VAL A 120 25.31 6.87 -35.70
C VAL A 120 24.54 8.03 -35.08
N TYR A 121 24.08 7.85 -33.86
CA TYR A 121 23.38 8.86 -33.08
C TYR A 121 24.33 9.46 -32.05
N LYS A 122 24.18 10.76 -31.77
CA LYS A 122 24.72 11.33 -30.54
C LYS A 122 23.94 10.77 -29.35
N GLU A 123 24.55 10.72 -28.17
CA GLU A 123 23.88 10.17 -26.98
C GLU A 123 22.63 10.97 -26.60
N GLU A 124 22.63 12.28 -26.84
CA GLU A 124 21.47 13.16 -26.66
C GLU A 124 20.33 12.87 -27.66
N GLU A 125 20.62 12.18 -28.75
CA GLU A 125 19.66 11.80 -29.79
C GLU A 125 19.33 10.31 -29.77
N ARG A 126 19.79 9.58 -28.74
CA ARG A 126 19.61 8.12 -28.64
C ARG A 126 18.14 7.69 -28.71
N SER A 127 17.24 8.49 -28.13
CA SER A 127 15.78 8.26 -28.18
C SER A 127 15.18 8.36 -29.58
N LYS A 128 15.92 8.91 -30.56
CA LYS A 128 15.51 9.02 -31.96
C LYS A 128 15.86 7.79 -32.80
N LYS A 129 16.65 6.85 -32.25
CA LYS A 129 16.97 5.58 -32.92
C LYS A 129 15.69 4.82 -33.28
N ARG A 130 15.67 4.19 -34.45
CA ARG A 130 14.50 3.44 -34.91
C ARG A 130 14.15 2.30 -33.97
N SER A 131 12.88 2.25 -33.60
CA SER A 131 12.30 1.32 -32.64
C SER A 131 10.79 1.28 -32.81
N ILE A 132 10.08 0.49 -32.01
CA ILE A 132 8.61 0.53 -31.96
C ILE A 132 8.08 1.95 -31.69
N PHE A 133 8.82 2.77 -30.96
CA PHE A 133 8.42 4.14 -30.66
C PHE A 133 8.45 5.06 -31.89
N THR A 134 9.12 4.70 -32.99
CA THR A 134 8.99 5.40 -34.27
C THR A 134 7.57 5.27 -34.83
N LEU A 135 6.98 4.08 -34.75
CA LEU A 135 5.58 3.85 -35.13
C LEU A 135 4.62 4.60 -34.20
N ILE A 136 4.82 4.49 -32.88
CA ILE A 136 3.99 5.17 -31.88
C ILE A 136 4.02 6.69 -32.06
N ARG A 137 5.21 7.27 -32.29
CA ARG A 137 5.38 8.70 -32.57
C ARG A 137 4.65 9.13 -33.85
N SER A 138 4.66 8.30 -34.89
CA SER A 138 3.90 8.59 -36.12
C SER A 138 2.39 8.59 -35.89
N LEU A 139 1.88 7.66 -35.08
CA LEU A 139 0.48 7.63 -34.67
C LEU A 139 0.11 8.87 -33.84
N MET A 140 0.92 9.22 -32.83
CA MET A 140 0.70 10.43 -32.03
C MET A 140 0.64 11.68 -32.90
N ASN A 141 1.57 11.84 -33.85
CA ASN A 141 1.61 13.00 -34.74
C ASN A 141 0.40 13.04 -35.69
N SER A 142 -0.04 11.89 -36.19
CA SER A 142 -1.17 11.79 -37.12
C SER A 142 -2.51 12.06 -36.44
N PHE A 143 -2.67 11.61 -35.19
CA PHE A 143 -3.88 11.78 -34.38
C PHE A 143 -3.82 12.98 -33.42
N LYS A 144 -2.81 13.85 -33.57
CA LYS A 144 -2.58 14.98 -32.66
C LYS A 144 -3.83 15.83 -32.46
N THR A 145 -4.20 16.07 -31.21
CA THR A 145 -5.45 16.77 -30.84
C THR A 145 -5.32 17.48 -29.50
N THR A 146 -6.22 18.41 -29.20
CA THR A 146 -6.33 19.07 -27.88
C THR A 146 -7.23 18.31 -26.91
N ASP A 147 -7.79 17.17 -27.31
CA ASP A 147 -8.55 16.32 -26.40
C ASP A 147 -7.63 15.77 -25.28
N PRO A 148 -8.03 15.87 -24.01
CA PRO A 148 -7.14 15.57 -22.88
C PRO A 148 -7.07 14.09 -22.51
N TRP A 149 -7.77 13.20 -23.22
CA TRP A 149 -7.87 11.78 -22.84
C TRP A 149 -7.57 10.81 -23.98
N ILE A 150 -7.92 11.10 -25.24
CA ILE A 150 -7.66 10.13 -26.31
C ILE A 150 -6.16 9.84 -26.49
N GLY A 151 -5.84 8.56 -26.66
CA GLY A 151 -4.46 8.09 -26.70
C GLY A 151 -4.35 6.57 -26.73
N LEU A 152 -3.16 6.08 -26.41
CA LEU A 152 -2.79 4.67 -26.33
C LEU A 152 -2.59 4.26 -24.88
N TYR A 153 -3.26 3.18 -24.46
CA TYR A 153 -3.33 2.74 -23.07
C TYR A 153 -2.86 1.29 -22.93
N GLY A 154 -1.96 0.98 -21.99
CA GLY A 154 -1.58 -0.41 -21.77
C GLY A 154 -0.26 -0.56 -21.03
N ALA A 155 0.57 -1.49 -21.52
CA ALA A 155 1.77 -1.96 -20.87
C ALA A 155 2.99 -1.92 -21.79
N PHE A 156 4.14 -1.68 -21.17
CA PHE A 156 5.47 -1.57 -21.76
C PHE A 156 6.39 -2.57 -21.03
N GLY A 157 6.90 -3.56 -21.75
CA GLY A 157 7.73 -4.63 -21.23
C GLY A 157 9.19 -4.22 -21.09
N TYR A 158 9.91 -4.88 -20.18
CA TYR A 158 11.31 -4.59 -19.86
C TYR A 158 12.23 -4.70 -21.08
N ASP A 159 12.00 -5.68 -21.95
CA ASP A 159 12.86 -5.97 -23.10
C ASP A 159 12.82 -4.87 -24.19
N LEU A 160 11.92 -3.87 -24.11
CA LEU A 160 11.94 -2.69 -24.98
C LEU A 160 13.29 -1.97 -24.97
N VAL A 161 14.04 -2.04 -23.87
CA VAL A 161 15.34 -1.38 -23.73
C VAL A 161 16.38 -1.91 -24.73
N PHE A 162 16.29 -3.19 -25.11
CA PHE A 162 17.21 -3.83 -26.05
C PHE A 162 17.01 -3.36 -27.51
N GLN A 163 15.97 -2.56 -27.79
CA GLN A 163 15.83 -1.89 -29.08
C GLN A 163 16.79 -0.71 -29.23
N PHE A 164 17.30 -0.17 -28.12
CA PHE A 164 18.19 0.99 -28.07
C PHE A 164 19.58 0.65 -27.53
N GLU A 165 19.66 -0.31 -26.60
CA GLU A 165 20.91 -0.95 -26.13
C GLU A 165 21.13 -2.27 -26.88
N ASP A 166 21.27 -2.19 -28.20
CA ASP A 166 21.26 -3.34 -29.10
C ASP A 166 22.61 -4.04 -29.27
N ASP A 167 23.65 -3.54 -28.59
CA ASP A 167 24.96 -4.16 -28.43
C ASP A 167 25.05 -5.07 -27.20
N ILE A 168 24.01 -5.11 -26.36
CA ILE A 168 23.90 -6.08 -25.27
C ILE A 168 23.65 -7.48 -25.85
N GLU A 169 24.51 -8.43 -25.50
CA GLU A 169 24.32 -9.84 -25.84
C GLU A 169 23.14 -10.44 -25.06
N LEU A 170 22.14 -10.94 -25.79
CA LEU A 170 20.94 -11.56 -25.24
C LEU A 170 21.16 -13.06 -25.10
N VAL A 171 21.07 -13.59 -23.86
CA VAL A 171 21.36 -15.00 -23.55
C VAL A 171 20.10 -15.83 -23.25
N LYS A 172 18.95 -15.19 -23.10
CA LYS A 172 17.65 -15.84 -22.88
C LYS A 172 16.80 -15.94 -24.16
N SER A 173 15.92 -16.94 -24.27
CA SER A 173 14.99 -17.02 -25.41
C SER A 173 13.90 -15.95 -25.33
N ARG A 174 13.58 -15.34 -26.48
CA ARG A 174 12.50 -14.35 -26.68
C ARG A 174 11.32 -14.93 -27.46
N ASP A 175 11.26 -16.26 -27.60
CA ASP A 175 10.11 -16.94 -28.20
C ASP A 175 8.84 -16.58 -27.41
N ASP A 176 7.74 -16.31 -28.11
CA ASP A 176 6.44 -15.89 -27.54
C ASP A 176 6.48 -14.62 -26.65
N SER A 177 7.47 -13.76 -26.86
CA SER A 177 7.60 -12.47 -26.18
C SER A 177 6.54 -11.46 -26.58
N GLU A 178 6.18 -10.60 -25.62
CA GLU A 178 5.40 -9.40 -25.86
C GLU A 178 6.04 -8.27 -25.05
N ASP A 179 6.59 -7.30 -25.76
CA ASP A 179 7.31 -6.17 -25.17
C ASP A 179 6.42 -4.92 -25.13
N LEU A 180 5.32 -4.92 -25.87
CA LEU A 180 4.37 -3.80 -25.92
C LEU A 180 2.97 -4.32 -26.19
N VAL A 181 2.00 -3.87 -25.39
CA VAL A 181 0.57 -4.05 -25.68
C VAL A 181 -0.15 -2.75 -25.34
N LEU A 182 -0.68 -2.07 -26.36
CA LEU A 182 -1.40 -0.80 -26.21
C LEU A 182 -2.78 -0.86 -26.87
N TYR A 183 -3.74 -0.19 -26.27
CA TYR A 183 -5.13 -0.10 -26.70
C TYR A 183 -5.46 1.31 -27.15
N LEU A 184 -6.10 1.44 -28.31
CA LEU A 184 -6.77 2.67 -28.74
C LEU A 184 -8.27 2.54 -28.39
N PRO A 185 -8.77 3.23 -27.34
CA PRO A 185 -10.14 3.08 -26.86
C PRO A 185 -11.20 3.58 -27.84
N GLN A 186 -12.34 2.88 -27.90
CA GLN A 186 -13.60 3.48 -28.36
C GLN A 186 -14.22 4.38 -27.28
N LYS A 187 -14.14 3.92 -26.02
CA LYS A 187 -14.74 4.59 -24.88
C LYS A 187 -13.75 4.64 -23.72
N ILE A 188 -13.67 5.82 -23.09
CA ILE A 188 -12.87 6.05 -21.90
C ILE A 188 -13.81 6.48 -20.77
N TYR A 189 -13.78 5.77 -19.66
CA TYR A 189 -14.48 6.15 -18.43
C TYR A 189 -13.51 6.87 -17.52
N ILE A 190 -13.95 7.99 -16.94
CA ILE A 190 -13.12 8.87 -16.11
C ILE A 190 -13.90 9.21 -14.85
N LYS A 191 -13.20 9.17 -13.72
CA LYS A 191 -13.64 9.75 -12.46
C LYS A 191 -12.80 10.98 -12.16
N ASP A 192 -13.42 12.15 -12.29
CA ASP A 192 -12.83 13.40 -11.84
C ASP A 192 -13.15 13.57 -10.35
N ASN A 193 -12.13 13.39 -9.51
CA ASN A 193 -12.30 13.49 -8.06
C ASN A 193 -12.42 14.93 -7.56
N LYS A 194 -11.88 15.94 -8.29
CA LYS A 194 -12.04 17.35 -7.90
C LYS A 194 -13.50 17.77 -8.05
N LEU A 195 -14.16 17.26 -9.10
CA LEU A 195 -15.57 17.55 -9.37
C LEU A 195 -16.52 16.49 -8.83
N THR A 196 -16.01 15.40 -8.25
CA THR A 196 -16.76 14.21 -7.80
C THR A 196 -17.71 13.66 -8.87
N LYS A 197 -17.30 13.75 -10.13
CA LYS A 197 -18.10 13.41 -11.31
C LYS A 197 -17.49 12.23 -12.04
N THR A 198 -18.31 11.23 -12.28
CA THR A 198 -17.96 10.09 -13.14
C THR A 198 -18.61 10.30 -14.49
N TYR A 199 -17.88 10.09 -15.57
CA TYR A 199 -18.42 10.21 -16.93
C TYR A 199 -17.68 9.29 -17.88
N PHE A 200 -18.25 9.06 -19.06
CA PHE A 200 -17.51 8.47 -20.16
C PHE A 200 -17.42 9.42 -21.35
N ILE A 201 -16.38 9.21 -22.17
CA ILE A 201 -16.22 9.84 -23.48
C ILE A 201 -16.18 8.72 -24.51
N ASN A 202 -17.10 8.78 -25.47
CA ASN A 202 -17.07 7.93 -26.67
C ASN A 202 -16.43 8.69 -27.83
N TYR A 203 -15.60 8.01 -28.60
CA TYR A 203 -14.87 8.59 -29.73
C TYR A 203 -15.34 7.98 -31.03
N ASP A 204 -15.61 8.85 -32.01
CA ASP A 204 -15.82 8.49 -33.41
C ASP A 204 -14.76 9.16 -34.28
N PHE A 205 -14.25 8.43 -35.27
CA PHE A 205 -13.25 8.90 -36.21
C PHE A 205 -13.84 8.94 -37.61
N SER A 206 -13.48 9.96 -38.39
CA SER A 206 -13.75 10.00 -39.83
C SER A 206 -12.60 10.61 -40.62
N TYR A 207 -12.31 10.02 -41.78
CA TYR A 207 -11.25 10.43 -42.68
C TYR A 207 -11.56 9.92 -44.09
N GLU A 208 -11.52 10.80 -45.10
CA GLU A 208 -11.74 10.48 -46.52
C GLU A 208 -12.91 9.51 -46.82
N GLY A 209 -14.07 9.79 -46.22
CA GLY A 209 -15.29 8.98 -46.41
C GLY A 209 -15.40 7.73 -45.54
N ILE A 210 -14.34 7.36 -44.81
CA ILE A 210 -14.35 6.28 -43.81
C ILE A 210 -14.86 6.85 -42.49
N SER A 211 -15.73 6.12 -41.77
CA SER A 211 -16.23 6.53 -40.46
C SER A 211 -16.47 5.35 -39.52
N THR A 212 -16.16 5.54 -38.23
CA THR A 212 -16.46 4.57 -37.16
C THR A 212 -17.86 4.76 -36.57
N LYS A 213 -18.60 5.79 -36.97
CA LYS A 213 -19.89 6.16 -36.38
C LYS A 213 -20.93 5.05 -36.55
N ASN A 214 -21.73 4.81 -35.50
CA ASN A 214 -22.77 3.77 -35.43
C ASN A 214 -22.23 2.34 -35.62
N LYS A 215 -20.92 2.12 -35.49
CA LYS A 215 -20.33 0.77 -35.49
C LYS A 215 -20.20 0.31 -34.04
N VAL A 216 -20.99 -0.70 -33.68
CA VAL A 216 -21.00 -1.29 -32.34
C VAL A 216 -19.85 -2.27 -32.23
N GLY A 217 -19.12 -2.21 -31.12
CA GLY A 217 -18.02 -3.11 -30.83
C GLY A 217 -18.18 -3.81 -29.49
N THR A 218 -18.89 -4.93 -29.47
CA THR A 218 -18.62 -5.94 -28.44
C THR A 218 -17.35 -6.68 -28.85
N VAL A 219 -16.31 -6.60 -28.01
CA VAL A 219 -15.06 -7.33 -28.19
C VAL A 219 -15.34 -8.81 -27.99
N THR A 220 -15.36 -9.60 -29.07
CA THR A 220 -15.24 -11.06 -28.94
C THR A 220 -13.76 -11.38 -28.79
N ASN A 221 -13.31 -11.78 -27.61
CA ASN A 221 -11.98 -12.37 -27.45
C ASN A 221 -12.02 -13.61 -26.55
N LYS A 222 -12.00 -14.78 -27.19
CA LYS A 222 -11.31 -15.97 -26.65
C LYS A 222 -9.98 -16.08 -27.38
N PHE A 223 -9.01 -15.25 -26.99
CA PHE A 223 -7.63 -15.47 -27.40
C PHE A 223 -6.96 -16.26 -26.27
N LYS A 224 -6.66 -17.53 -26.52
CA LYS A 224 -5.74 -18.30 -25.68
C LYS A 224 -4.38 -18.22 -26.36
N LEU A 225 -3.50 -17.40 -25.80
CA LEU A 225 -2.07 -17.59 -26.04
C LEU A 225 -1.67 -18.86 -25.27
N ASN A 226 -0.96 -19.78 -25.93
CA ASN A 226 -0.32 -20.91 -25.26
C ASN A 226 0.93 -20.42 -24.52
N LYS A 227 0.76 -19.53 -23.54
CA LYS A 227 1.85 -19.05 -22.68
C LYS A 227 2.05 -20.03 -21.53
N LEU A 228 3.31 -20.40 -21.29
CA LEU A 228 3.72 -21.20 -20.15
C LEU A 228 4.50 -20.30 -19.18
N LEU A 229 4.23 -20.45 -17.89
CA LEU A 229 5.04 -19.83 -16.84
C LEU A 229 6.16 -20.79 -16.46
N ASN A 230 7.37 -20.26 -16.23
CA ASN A 230 8.46 -21.07 -15.69
C ASN A 230 8.17 -21.38 -14.21
N GLU A 231 8.07 -22.66 -13.87
CA GLU A 231 7.75 -23.14 -12.52
C GLU A 231 9.00 -23.39 -11.65
N GLU A 232 10.20 -23.15 -12.15
CA GLU A 232 11.39 -23.32 -11.32
C GLU A 232 11.51 -22.23 -10.25
N TYR A 233 11.56 -22.66 -8.99
CA TYR A 233 11.66 -21.80 -7.83
C TYR A 233 13.10 -21.58 -7.39
N ILE A 234 13.44 -20.34 -7.04
CA ILE A 234 14.63 -20.02 -6.24
C ILE A 234 14.48 -20.66 -4.86
N LYS A 235 15.49 -21.44 -4.43
CA LYS A 235 15.55 -22.03 -3.09
C LYS A 235 16.11 -21.02 -2.10
N GLU A 236 15.86 -21.23 -0.81
CA GLU A 236 16.49 -20.43 0.24
C GLU A 236 18.02 -20.50 0.10
N GLY A 237 18.65 -19.32 0.10
CA GLY A 237 20.10 -19.14 -0.10
C GLY A 237 20.52 -18.99 -1.56
N ASP A 238 19.65 -19.20 -2.55
CA ASP A 238 20.01 -18.95 -3.95
C ASP A 238 20.11 -17.45 -4.26
N TYR A 239 19.27 -16.61 -3.64
CA TYR A 239 19.38 -15.15 -3.78
C TYR A 239 20.66 -14.63 -3.10
N GLU A 240 21.04 -15.20 -1.97
CA GLU A 240 22.30 -14.86 -1.26
C GLU A 240 23.54 -15.03 -2.14
N LYS A 241 23.56 -16.05 -3.01
CA LYS A 241 24.63 -16.25 -4.01
C LYS A 241 24.65 -15.15 -5.07
N ILE A 242 23.47 -14.69 -5.50
CA ILE A 242 23.35 -13.55 -6.43
C ILE A 242 23.90 -12.28 -5.79
N VAL A 243 23.62 -12.05 -4.49
CA VAL A 243 24.17 -10.92 -3.74
C VAL A 243 25.70 -10.99 -3.67
N THR A 244 26.24 -12.18 -3.40
CA THR A 244 27.70 -12.41 -3.38
C THR A 244 28.33 -12.06 -4.74
N LEU A 245 27.73 -12.51 -5.84
CA LEU A 245 28.21 -12.22 -7.21
C LEU A 245 28.12 -10.72 -7.56
N ALA A 246 27.09 -10.03 -7.10
CA ALA A 246 26.96 -8.58 -7.28
C ALA A 246 28.09 -7.84 -6.54
N LYS A 247 28.40 -8.25 -5.30
CA LYS A 247 29.51 -7.68 -4.49
C LYS A 247 30.87 -7.85 -5.14
N GLU A 248 31.13 -8.98 -5.80
CA GLU A 248 32.35 -9.14 -6.59
C GLU A 248 32.45 -8.12 -7.73
N SER A 249 31.32 -7.81 -8.37
CA SER A 249 31.22 -6.83 -9.45
C SER A 249 31.39 -5.39 -8.93
N PHE A 250 30.82 -5.07 -7.77
CA PHE A 250 31.04 -3.80 -7.07
C PHE A 250 32.52 -3.60 -6.72
N ARG A 251 33.18 -4.63 -6.18
CA ARG A 251 34.61 -4.57 -5.82
C ARG A 251 35.52 -4.29 -7.02
N ARG A 252 35.14 -4.77 -8.22
CA ARG A 252 35.88 -4.48 -9.47
C ARG A 252 35.57 -3.10 -10.05
N GLY A 253 34.51 -2.44 -9.58
CA GLY A 253 34.00 -1.18 -10.14
C GLY A 253 33.17 -1.38 -11.42
N ASP A 254 32.68 -2.60 -11.67
CA ASP A 254 31.80 -2.88 -12.84
C ASP A 254 30.40 -2.31 -12.63
N LEU A 255 29.95 -2.27 -11.37
CA LEU A 255 28.65 -1.82 -10.91
C LEU A 255 28.83 -0.96 -9.66
N PHE A 256 27.86 -0.10 -9.38
CA PHE A 256 27.71 0.65 -8.13
C PHE A 256 26.47 0.18 -7.36
N GLU A 257 25.43 -0.16 -8.11
CA GLU A 257 24.16 -0.68 -7.65
C GLU A 257 23.60 -1.66 -8.69
N VAL A 258 22.93 -2.72 -8.27
CA VAL A 258 22.13 -3.57 -9.17
C VAL A 258 20.92 -4.15 -8.45
N VAL A 259 19.82 -4.34 -9.18
CA VAL A 259 18.55 -4.82 -8.63
C VAL A 259 18.17 -6.16 -9.27
N PRO A 260 18.82 -7.29 -8.90
CA PRO A 260 18.42 -8.60 -9.38
C PRO A 260 17.07 -9.01 -8.82
N SER A 261 16.36 -9.80 -9.62
CA SER A 261 15.01 -10.26 -9.33
C SER A 261 14.82 -11.71 -9.71
N TYR A 262 13.80 -12.31 -9.10
CA TYR A 262 13.39 -13.67 -9.40
C TYR A 262 11.87 -13.81 -9.34
N SER A 263 11.37 -14.80 -10.07
CA SER A 263 9.94 -15.10 -10.16
C SER A 263 9.55 -16.22 -9.20
N MET A 264 8.33 -16.13 -8.69
CA MET A 264 7.63 -17.20 -8.01
C MET A 264 6.30 -17.42 -8.70
N VAL A 265 5.98 -18.66 -9.04
CA VAL A 265 4.68 -19.02 -9.59
C VAL A 265 3.79 -19.65 -8.52
N ARG A 266 2.50 -19.31 -8.52
CA ARG A 266 1.49 -19.94 -7.65
C ARG A 266 0.27 -20.28 -8.46
N GLU A 267 -0.26 -21.47 -8.24
CA GLU A 267 -1.61 -21.80 -8.70
C GLU A 267 -2.64 -21.08 -7.83
N THR A 268 -3.74 -20.67 -8.45
CA THR A 268 -4.84 -20.03 -7.75
C THR A 268 -6.17 -20.42 -8.37
N LYS A 269 -7.22 -20.41 -7.53
CA LYS A 269 -8.61 -20.57 -7.97
C LYS A 269 -9.34 -19.23 -8.05
N LEU A 270 -8.69 -18.14 -7.64
CA LEU A 270 -9.27 -16.80 -7.67
C LEU A 270 -9.28 -16.25 -9.09
N SER A 271 -10.35 -15.52 -9.43
CA SER A 271 -10.38 -14.76 -10.67
C SER A 271 -9.40 -13.57 -10.62
N PRO A 272 -8.88 -13.12 -11.78
CA PRO A 272 -8.03 -11.92 -11.86
C PRO A 272 -8.64 -10.69 -11.16
N LYS A 273 -9.94 -10.47 -11.34
CA LYS A 273 -10.70 -9.43 -10.62
C LYS A 273 -10.62 -9.55 -9.10
N LYS A 274 -10.82 -10.75 -8.54
CA LYS A 274 -10.80 -10.94 -7.08
C LYS A 274 -9.40 -10.69 -6.52
N ILE A 275 -8.36 -11.10 -7.24
CA ILE A 275 -6.97 -10.80 -6.88
C ILE A 275 -6.71 -9.29 -6.89
N TYR A 276 -7.16 -8.57 -7.93
CA TYR A 276 -7.05 -7.11 -8.00
C TYR A 276 -7.73 -6.42 -6.81
N HIS A 277 -8.95 -6.85 -6.48
CA HIS A 277 -9.69 -6.31 -5.34
C HIS A 277 -8.95 -6.54 -4.01
N ASN A 278 -8.48 -7.77 -3.78
CA ASN A 278 -7.71 -8.12 -2.58
C ASN A 278 -6.42 -7.28 -2.50
N LEU A 279 -5.67 -7.14 -3.60
CA LEU A 279 -4.42 -6.38 -3.64
C LEU A 279 -4.64 -4.89 -3.34
N LYS A 280 -5.68 -4.29 -3.93
CA LYS A 280 -6.05 -2.89 -3.72
C LYS A 280 -6.37 -2.60 -2.25
N ASN A 281 -7.00 -3.55 -1.54
CA ASN A 281 -7.31 -3.42 -0.11
C ASN A 281 -6.08 -3.61 0.78
N ILE A 282 -5.19 -4.55 0.43
CA ILE A 282 -3.99 -4.86 1.22
C ILE A 282 -2.91 -3.77 1.08
N ASN A 283 -2.75 -3.20 -0.11
CA ASN A 283 -1.68 -2.27 -0.42
C ASN A 283 -2.17 -1.14 -1.34
N PRO A 284 -2.83 -0.11 -0.82
CA PRO A 284 -3.23 1.04 -1.64
C PRO A 284 -2.01 1.86 -2.05
N SER A 285 -1.77 2.00 -3.37
CA SER A 285 -0.63 2.74 -3.93
C SER A 285 -1.09 3.85 -4.90
N PRO A 286 -0.20 4.79 -5.28
CA PRO A 286 -0.51 5.83 -6.27
C PRO A 286 -0.81 5.28 -7.68
N TYR A 287 -0.28 4.11 -8.06
CA TYR A 287 -0.52 3.51 -9.37
C TYR A 287 -1.12 2.10 -9.24
N ASN A 288 -2.44 2.02 -9.15
CA ASN A 288 -3.15 0.74 -9.22
C ASN A 288 -3.59 0.48 -10.65
N PHE A 289 -3.48 -0.78 -11.09
CA PHE A 289 -3.89 -1.17 -12.43
C PHE A 289 -4.42 -2.61 -12.49
N PHE A 290 -5.43 -2.78 -13.33
CA PHE A 290 -5.97 -4.08 -13.72
C PHE A 290 -6.10 -4.10 -15.24
N ILE A 291 -5.24 -4.85 -15.91
CA ILE A 291 -5.11 -4.85 -17.36
C ILE A 291 -5.32 -6.26 -17.88
N ASN A 292 -6.25 -6.43 -18.82
CA ASN A 292 -6.42 -7.66 -19.58
C ASN A 292 -5.74 -7.51 -20.93
N LEU A 293 -4.62 -8.21 -21.12
CA LEU A 293 -3.80 -8.16 -22.33
C LEU A 293 -4.25 -9.17 -23.40
N GLY A 294 -5.34 -9.92 -23.17
CA GLY A 294 -5.88 -10.89 -24.12
C GLY A 294 -5.16 -12.23 -24.14
N GLY A 295 -4.95 -12.81 -22.97
CA GLY A 295 -4.24 -14.08 -22.76
C GLY A 295 -3.48 -14.10 -21.45
N GLU A 296 -3.17 -12.92 -20.93
CA GLU A 296 -2.64 -12.71 -19.59
C GLU A 296 -3.20 -11.42 -18.98
N TYR A 297 -3.11 -11.30 -17.66
CA TYR A 297 -3.50 -10.10 -16.93
C TYR A 297 -2.31 -9.53 -16.18
N LEU A 298 -2.23 -8.20 -16.13
CA LEU A 298 -1.38 -7.48 -15.19
C LEU A 298 -2.24 -6.88 -14.11
N ILE A 299 -1.96 -7.28 -12.87
CA ILE A 299 -2.68 -6.84 -11.67
C ILE A 299 -1.63 -6.23 -10.75
N GLY A 300 -1.69 -4.93 -10.49
CA GLY A 300 -0.63 -4.28 -9.72
C GLY A 300 -1.08 -3.09 -8.92
N SER A 301 -0.27 -2.80 -7.90
CA SER A 301 -0.37 -1.64 -7.04
C SER A 301 1.03 -1.10 -6.81
N SER A 302 1.48 -0.29 -7.75
CA SER A 302 2.85 0.23 -7.80
C SER A 302 2.99 1.52 -6.99
N PRO A 303 4.04 1.62 -6.15
CA PRO A 303 4.32 2.83 -5.40
C PRO A 303 4.99 3.92 -6.25
N GLU A 304 5.56 3.57 -7.41
CA GLU A 304 6.53 4.42 -8.10
C GLU A 304 6.05 4.88 -9.48
N MET A 305 6.09 6.19 -9.68
CA MET A 305 5.90 6.83 -10.98
C MET A 305 7.12 6.56 -11.86
N PHE A 306 6.91 6.10 -13.10
CA PHE A 306 8.02 5.96 -14.05
C PHE A 306 8.35 7.33 -14.64
N VAL A 307 7.52 7.80 -15.58
CA VAL A 307 7.63 9.14 -16.17
C VAL A 307 6.23 9.72 -16.34
N ARG A 308 6.07 10.98 -15.95
CA ARG A 308 4.92 11.81 -16.32
C ARG A 308 5.40 13.01 -17.12
N VAL A 309 4.68 13.31 -18.20
CA VAL A 309 4.87 14.53 -18.99
C VAL A 309 3.52 15.20 -19.14
N GLU A 310 3.42 16.45 -18.68
CA GLU A 310 2.25 17.31 -18.84
C GLU A 310 2.74 18.67 -19.32
N ASP A 311 2.21 19.18 -20.43
CA ASP A 311 2.58 20.49 -20.99
C ASP A 311 4.10 20.71 -21.13
N ASN A 312 4.83 19.70 -21.62
CA ASN A 312 6.29 19.64 -21.75
C ASN A 312 7.09 19.55 -20.43
N LYS A 313 6.44 19.54 -19.27
CA LYS A 313 7.09 19.35 -17.98
C LYS A 313 7.22 17.85 -17.70
N ILE A 314 8.46 17.37 -17.53
CA ILE A 314 8.78 15.99 -17.15
C ILE A 314 8.87 15.90 -15.63
N GLU A 315 8.24 14.89 -15.06
CA GLU A 315 8.34 14.57 -13.64
C GLU A 315 8.64 13.09 -13.45
N THR A 316 9.47 12.79 -12.45
CA THR A 316 9.67 11.45 -11.90
C THR A 316 9.80 11.56 -10.38
N CYS A 317 9.64 10.43 -9.70
CA CYS A 317 9.78 10.41 -8.26
C CYS A 317 10.45 9.12 -7.78
N PRO A 318 11.79 9.08 -7.79
CA PRO A 318 12.56 7.93 -7.31
C PRO A 318 12.24 7.62 -5.84
N ILE A 319 12.05 6.34 -5.52
CA ILE A 319 11.73 5.87 -4.17
C ILE A 319 12.80 4.89 -3.71
N SER A 320 13.35 5.11 -2.52
CA SER A 320 14.11 4.11 -1.76
C SER A 320 13.84 4.31 -0.27
N GLY A 321 14.08 3.29 0.54
CA GLY A 321 13.74 3.27 1.95
C GLY A 321 12.26 3.00 2.18
N THR A 322 11.96 1.89 2.86
CA THR A 322 10.60 1.49 3.22
C THR A 322 10.57 0.98 4.64
N ILE A 323 9.69 1.55 5.47
CA ILE A 323 9.46 1.05 6.83
C ILE A 323 7.96 0.90 7.11
N LYS A 324 7.60 -0.07 7.97
CA LYS A 324 6.21 -0.27 8.38
C LYS A 324 5.74 0.87 9.29
N ARG A 325 4.48 1.29 9.12
CA ARG A 325 3.76 2.16 10.06
C ARG A 325 3.75 1.56 11.48
N GLY A 326 3.89 2.43 12.47
CA GLY A 326 3.66 2.11 13.88
C GLY A 326 2.18 1.93 14.19
N ALA A 327 1.87 1.42 15.39
CA ALA A 327 0.48 1.28 15.83
C ALA A 327 -0.17 2.63 16.20
N ASN A 328 0.64 3.67 16.40
CA ASN A 328 0.21 5.00 16.82
C ASN A 328 1.23 6.07 16.34
N PRO A 329 0.90 7.37 16.45
CA PRO A 329 1.77 8.46 15.98
C PRO A 329 3.16 8.51 16.64
N ILE A 330 3.31 8.02 17.87
CA ILE A 330 4.61 8.00 18.56
C ILE A 330 5.51 6.95 17.90
N GLU A 331 5.00 5.74 17.73
CA GLU A 331 5.73 4.68 17.03
C GLU A 331 6.00 5.06 15.56
N ASP A 332 5.05 5.71 14.87
CA ASP A 332 5.30 6.26 13.53
C ASP A 332 6.48 7.23 13.53
N SER A 333 6.55 8.14 14.50
CA SER A 333 7.68 9.06 14.64
C SER A 333 9.00 8.33 14.87
N GLU A 334 9.00 7.25 15.65
CA GLU A 334 10.20 6.42 15.86
C GLU A 334 10.62 5.70 14.57
N GLN A 335 9.66 5.17 13.82
CA GLN A 335 9.92 4.50 12.54
C GLN A 335 10.44 5.49 11.49
N ILE A 336 9.85 6.69 11.40
CA ILE A 336 10.33 7.77 10.54
C ILE A 336 11.76 8.14 10.91
N LYS A 337 12.06 8.30 12.20
CA LYS A 337 13.41 8.62 12.66
C LYS A 337 14.41 7.52 12.27
N LYS A 338 14.04 6.25 12.35
CA LYS A 338 14.90 5.14 11.88
C LYS A 338 15.16 5.25 10.37
N LEU A 339 14.11 5.46 9.58
CA LEU A 339 14.21 5.57 8.12
C LEU A 339 15.09 6.74 7.67
N ILE A 340 14.90 7.93 8.25
CA ILE A 340 15.69 9.14 7.91
C ILE A 340 17.15 8.98 8.33
N ASN A 341 17.47 8.20 9.37
CA ASN A 341 18.85 7.98 9.81
C ASN A 341 19.50 6.74 9.16
N SER A 342 18.81 6.06 8.23
CA SER A 342 19.36 4.94 7.49
C SER A 342 20.32 5.44 6.41
N LEU A 343 21.63 5.20 6.61
CA LEU A 343 22.67 5.55 5.63
C LEU A 343 22.52 4.75 4.34
N LYS A 344 22.16 3.46 4.42
CA LYS A 344 21.90 2.61 3.24
C LYS A 344 20.82 3.22 2.35
N ASP A 345 19.65 3.52 2.92
CA ASP A 345 18.51 4.06 2.17
C ASP A 345 18.81 5.47 1.59
N GLU A 346 19.64 6.25 2.29
CA GLU A 346 20.12 7.54 1.79
C GLU A 346 21.05 7.40 0.58
N GLU A 347 22.00 6.46 0.64
CA GLU A 347 22.95 6.17 -0.44
C GLU A 347 22.23 5.66 -1.69
N GLU A 348 21.30 4.71 -1.53
CA GLU A 348 20.47 4.18 -2.62
C GLU A 348 19.65 5.29 -3.31
N LEU A 349 18.91 6.08 -2.52
CA LEU A 349 18.07 7.13 -3.08
C LEU A 349 18.92 8.19 -3.80
N THR A 350 20.08 8.51 -3.26
CA THR A 350 21.01 9.48 -3.87
C THR A 350 21.44 9.04 -5.26
N MET A 351 21.83 7.77 -5.43
CA MET A 351 22.24 7.25 -6.74
C MET A 351 21.06 7.24 -7.73
N CYS A 352 19.88 6.81 -7.29
CA CYS A 352 18.68 6.83 -8.11
C CYS A 352 18.35 8.25 -8.61
N THR A 353 18.39 9.24 -7.71
CA THR A 353 18.12 10.64 -8.04
C THR A 353 19.17 11.24 -8.97
N ASP A 354 20.46 10.94 -8.81
CA ASP A 354 21.49 11.47 -9.69
C ASP A 354 21.41 10.88 -11.11
N VAL A 355 21.11 9.59 -11.25
CA VAL A 355 20.87 9.01 -12.58
C VAL A 355 19.60 9.56 -13.22
N ASP A 356 18.53 9.75 -12.45
CA ASP A 356 17.30 10.36 -12.93
C ASP A 356 17.52 11.81 -13.43
N ARG A 357 18.33 12.60 -12.71
CA ARG A 357 18.76 13.94 -13.16
C ARG A 357 19.59 13.87 -14.44
N ASN A 358 20.49 12.89 -14.55
CA ASN A 358 21.28 12.66 -15.76
C ASN A 358 20.37 12.31 -16.95
N ASP A 359 19.37 11.45 -16.76
CA ASP A 359 18.42 11.07 -17.82
C ASP A 359 17.64 12.30 -18.31
N LYS A 360 17.11 13.12 -17.40
CA LYS A 360 16.44 14.38 -17.78
C LYS A 360 17.37 15.35 -18.50
N SER A 361 18.63 15.44 -18.08
CA SER A 361 19.58 16.43 -18.63
C SER A 361 19.87 16.22 -20.13
N ARG A 362 19.59 15.03 -20.67
CA ARG A 362 19.75 14.73 -22.11
C ARG A 362 18.65 15.35 -22.98
N VAL A 363 17.46 15.58 -22.42
CA VAL A 363 16.26 15.98 -23.18
C VAL A 363 15.60 17.26 -22.66
N CYS A 364 16.02 17.76 -21.50
CA CYS A 364 15.50 18.99 -20.90
C CYS A 364 16.32 20.23 -21.27
N LYS A 365 15.67 21.39 -21.21
CA LYS A 365 16.32 22.71 -21.32
C LYS A 365 17.33 22.90 -20.20
N GLU A 366 18.46 23.54 -20.52
CA GLU A 366 19.53 23.79 -19.57
C GLU A 366 19.03 24.57 -18.34
N GLY A 367 19.46 24.15 -17.15
CA GLY A 367 19.07 24.80 -15.89
C GLY A 367 17.62 24.54 -15.43
N THR A 368 16.82 23.76 -16.18
CA THR A 368 15.44 23.45 -15.78
C THR A 368 15.31 22.19 -14.92
N VAL A 369 16.30 21.30 -14.94
CA VAL A 369 16.30 20.07 -14.13
C VAL A 369 16.52 20.42 -12.65
N LYS A 370 15.52 20.15 -11.80
CA LYS A 370 15.51 20.52 -10.39
C LYS A 370 15.01 19.36 -9.52
N VAL A 371 15.64 19.19 -8.36
CA VAL A 371 15.12 18.35 -7.28
C VAL A 371 14.23 19.23 -6.41
N LEU A 372 12.91 19.09 -6.55
CA LEU A 372 11.92 19.89 -5.83
C LEU A 372 11.79 19.50 -4.36
N SER A 373 11.98 18.21 -4.07
CA SER A 373 11.98 17.70 -2.70
C SER A 373 12.92 16.49 -2.62
N ARG A 374 13.60 16.33 -1.48
CA ARG A 374 14.57 15.26 -1.24
C ARG A 374 14.28 14.57 0.09
N ARG A 375 14.29 13.24 0.10
CA ARG A 375 14.01 12.35 1.24
C ARG A 375 12.73 12.75 1.97
N THR A 376 11.73 13.18 1.21
CA THR A 376 10.43 13.56 1.75
C THR A 376 9.73 12.31 2.27
N ILE A 377 9.17 12.40 3.47
CA ILE A 377 8.43 11.29 4.09
C ILE A 377 7.04 11.22 3.50
N GLU A 378 6.72 10.08 2.88
CA GLU A 378 5.38 9.76 2.40
C GLU A 378 4.78 8.61 3.19
N MET A 379 3.69 8.90 3.90
CA MET A 379 3.02 7.94 4.79
C MET A 379 1.82 7.29 4.11
N TYR A 380 1.94 6.02 3.76
CA TYR A 380 0.85 5.20 3.26
C TYR A 380 0.12 4.50 4.42
N SER A 381 -0.96 3.78 4.13
CA SER A 381 -1.77 3.10 5.16
C SER A 381 -0.98 2.09 6.00
N HIS A 382 0.00 1.42 5.39
CA HIS A 382 0.79 0.37 6.05
C HIS A 382 2.30 0.62 6.04
N LEU A 383 2.78 1.50 5.17
CA LEU A 383 4.20 1.74 4.92
C LEU A 383 4.52 3.25 4.94
N ILE A 384 5.78 3.56 5.15
CA ILE A 384 6.36 4.89 5.04
C ILE A 384 7.54 4.79 4.07
N HIS A 385 7.59 5.69 3.09
CA HIS A 385 8.66 5.77 2.10
C HIS A 385 9.41 7.10 2.19
N THR A 386 10.70 7.07 1.87
CA THR A 386 11.45 8.29 1.51
C THR A 386 11.42 8.47 0.00
N VAL A 387 11.13 9.70 -0.43
CA VAL A 387 10.94 9.96 -1.85
C VAL A 387 11.56 11.29 -2.27
N ASP A 388 12.16 11.27 -3.46
CA ASP A 388 12.63 12.45 -4.15
C ASP A 388 11.63 12.84 -5.25
N HIS A 389 11.52 14.14 -5.55
CA HIS A 389 10.70 14.65 -6.67
C HIS A 389 11.59 15.46 -7.59
N VAL A 390 11.76 14.97 -8.81
CA VAL A 390 12.63 15.59 -9.82
C VAL A 390 11.78 16.06 -11.00
N GLU A 391 12.01 17.30 -11.41
CA GLU A 391 11.32 17.96 -12.50
C GLU A 391 12.31 18.46 -13.56
N GLY A 392 11.89 18.54 -14.82
CA GLY A 392 12.55 19.31 -15.86
C GLY A 392 11.58 19.76 -16.95
N ILE A 393 12.01 20.67 -17.83
CA ILE A 393 11.21 21.13 -18.97
C ILE A 393 11.85 20.59 -20.25
N LEU A 394 11.10 19.87 -21.08
CA LEU A 394 11.58 19.35 -22.36
C LEU A 394 12.16 20.45 -23.25
N ASN A 395 13.28 20.15 -23.90
CA ASN A 395 13.91 21.02 -24.87
C ASN A 395 13.14 21.01 -26.20
N GLU A 396 13.31 22.06 -26.99
CA GLU A 396 12.67 22.14 -28.31
C GLU A 396 13.13 20.99 -29.20
N GLY A 397 12.18 20.37 -29.90
CA GLY A 397 12.45 19.21 -30.77
C GLY A 397 12.41 17.85 -30.07
N TYR A 398 12.20 17.82 -28.74
CA TYR A 398 11.94 16.58 -27.99
C TYR A 398 10.47 16.47 -27.61
N ASP A 399 9.98 15.23 -27.48
CA ASP A 399 8.61 14.91 -27.06
C ASP A 399 8.56 14.02 -25.80
N SER A 400 7.35 13.69 -25.37
CA SER A 400 7.15 12.84 -24.19
C SER A 400 7.67 11.41 -24.35
N LEU A 401 7.81 10.92 -25.59
CA LEU A 401 8.45 9.63 -25.83
C LEU A 401 9.96 9.73 -25.64
N ASP A 402 10.59 10.86 -25.97
CA ASP A 402 12.01 11.06 -25.66
C ASP A 402 12.26 11.06 -24.14
N ALA A 403 11.36 11.68 -23.37
CA ALA A 403 11.37 11.59 -21.92
C ALA A 403 11.28 10.14 -21.44
N PHE A 404 10.29 9.39 -21.92
CA PHE A 404 10.08 7.97 -21.58
C PHE A 404 11.30 7.10 -21.91
N LEU A 405 11.81 7.22 -23.15
CA LEU A 405 12.90 6.39 -23.66
C LEU A 405 14.22 6.64 -22.93
N THR A 406 14.50 7.90 -22.60
CA THR A 406 15.76 8.27 -21.93
C THR A 406 15.81 7.75 -20.49
N HIS A 407 14.67 7.68 -19.81
CA HIS A 407 14.58 7.10 -18.45
C HIS A 407 14.56 5.57 -18.47
N MET A 408 14.43 4.92 -19.63
CA MET A 408 14.28 3.47 -19.73
C MET A 408 15.56 2.72 -19.30
N TRP A 409 15.53 1.82 -18.30
CA TRP A 409 14.55 1.75 -17.20
C TRP A 409 15.13 2.39 -15.94
N ALA A 410 14.27 2.64 -14.96
CA ALA A 410 14.65 3.27 -13.70
C ALA A 410 15.74 2.46 -12.97
N VAL A 411 16.63 3.17 -12.28
CA VAL A 411 17.73 2.56 -11.49
C VAL A 411 17.19 1.69 -10.37
N THR A 412 16.07 2.09 -9.77
CA THR A 412 15.32 1.34 -8.75
C THR A 412 14.95 -0.08 -9.16
N LEU A 413 15.01 -0.40 -10.46
CA LEU A 413 14.74 -1.70 -11.05
C LEU A 413 15.93 -2.29 -11.80
N THR A 414 16.95 -1.51 -12.12
CA THR A 414 18.09 -1.95 -12.93
C THR A 414 19.36 -1.89 -12.10
N GLY A 415 19.88 -0.68 -11.91
CA GLY A 415 21.12 -0.40 -11.21
C GLY A 415 21.91 0.71 -11.88
N ALA A 416 23.12 0.94 -11.38
CA ALA A 416 24.03 1.95 -11.89
C ALA A 416 25.46 1.38 -12.03
N PRO A 417 26.21 1.67 -13.10
CA PRO A 417 25.76 2.33 -14.35
C PRO A 417 24.70 1.51 -15.10
N LYS A 418 23.64 2.19 -15.59
CA LYS A 418 22.40 1.56 -16.11
C LYS A 418 22.64 0.44 -17.12
N LYS A 419 23.43 0.71 -18.16
CA LYS A 419 23.74 -0.27 -19.21
C LYS A 419 24.43 -1.51 -18.65
N ARG A 420 25.46 -1.34 -17.82
CA ARG A 420 26.20 -2.47 -17.20
C ARG A 420 25.31 -3.27 -16.26
N ALA A 421 24.41 -2.61 -15.53
CA ALA A 421 23.44 -3.29 -14.69
C ALA A 421 22.46 -4.14 -15.51
N ILE A 422 21.92 -3.61 -16.62
CA ILE A 422 21.04 -4.35 -17.53
C ILE A 422 21.75 -5.56 -18.15
N GLU A 423 22.99 -5.39 -18.62
CA GLU A 423 23.82 -6.49 -19.14
C GLU A 423 24.06 -7.58 -18.08
N TRP A 424 24.36 -7.17 -16.84
CA TRP A 424 24.59 -8.10 -15.74
C TRP A 424 23.32 -8.86 -15.37
N ILE A 425 22.18 -8.17 -15.29
CA ILE A 425 20.85 -8.76 -15.10
C ILE A 425 20.53 -9.78 -16.20
N GLU A 426 20.82 -9.43 -17.46
CA GLU A 426 20.59 -10.33 -18.60
C GLU A 426 21.43 -11.60 -18.51
N ARG A 427 22.62 -11.56 -17.90
CA ARG A 427 23.44 -12.77 -17.71
C ARG A 427 23.10 -13.56 -16.45
N VAL A 428 22.77 -12.89 -15.35
CA VAL A 428 22.67 -13.50 -14.01
C VAL A 428 21.25 -13.96 -13.68
N GLU A 429 20.22 -13.21 -14.07
CA GLU A 429 18.86 -13.66 -13.85
C GLU A 429 18.58 -14.90 -14.73
N LYS A 430 17.81 -15.85 -14.20
CA LYS A 430 17.49 -17.09 -14.89
C LYS A 430 16.56 -16.89 -16.07
N ASP A 431 15.50 -16.10 -15.85
CA ASP A 431 14.41 -15.89 -16.79
C ASP A 431 14.26 -14.40 -17.13
N ARG A 432 13.61 -14.13 -18.26
CA ARG A 432 13.28 -12.77 -18.70
C ARG A 432 12.36 -12.09 -17.70
N ARG A 433 12.44 -10.77 -17.64
CA ARG A 433 11.58 -9.97 -16.77
C ARG A 433 10.18 -9.79 -17.30
N ASN A 434 9.97 -9.97 -18.61
CA ASN A 434 8.70 -9.73 -19.29
C ASN A 434 8.21 -8.31 -18.95
N TRP A 435 7.15 -8.20 -18.15
CA TRP A 435 6.59 -6.92 -17.72
C TRP A 435 7.29 -6.31 -16.51
N TYR A 436 7.98 -7.07 -15.66
CA TYR A 436 8.58 -6.56 -14.41
C TYR A 436 9.67 -5.52 -14.66
N GLY A 437 9.55 -4.37 -14.01
CA GLY A 437 10.48 -3.24 -14.18
C GLY A 437 10.34 -2.48 -15.51
N GLY A 438 9.33 -2.83 -16.32
CA GLY A 438 8.81 -1.98 -17.38
C GLY A 438 7.84 -0.91 -16.85
N ALA A 439 6.82 -0.57 -17.63
CA ALA A 439 5.84 0.44 -17.26
C ALA A 439 4.40 0.09 -17.67
N VAL A 440 3.44 0.74 -17.03
CA VAL A 440 2.02 0.72 -17.40
C VAL A 440 1.45 2.13 -17.35
N GLY A 441 0.46 2.42 -18.18
CA GLY A 441 -0.19 3.72 -18.21
C GLY A 441 -0.65 4.09 -19.61
N PHE A 442 -0.47 5.36 -19.97
CA PHE A 442 -0.96 5.87 -21.24
C PHE A 442 -0.10 6.98 -21.84
N ILE A 443 -0.15 7.02 -23.17
CA ILE A 443 0.41 8.05 -24.04
C ILE A 443 -0.76 8.74 -24.74
N LYS A 444 -0.91 10.04 -24.57
CA LYS A 444 -2.04 10.79 -25.12
C LYS A 444 -1.69 11.47 -26.44
N PHE A 445 -2.69 11.67 -27.29
CA PHE A 445 -2.49 12.35 -28.58
C PHE A 445 -2.38 13.87 -28.46
N ASN A 446 -2.59 14.45 -27.28
CA ASN A 446 -2.19 15.84 -27.00
C ASN A 446 -0.68 16.00 -26.73
N GLY A 447 0.05 14.90 -26.55
CA GLY A 447 1.48 14.87 -26.25
C GLY A 447 1.79 14.48 -24.81
N ASP A 448 0.82 14.46 -23.90
CA ASP A 448 1.05 14.10 -22.51
C ASP A 448 1.25 12.58 -22.35
N LEU A 449 1.88 12.20 -21.24
CA LEU A 449 2.14 10.81 -20.87
C LEU A 449 2.07 10.66 -19.35
N ASN A 450 1.49 9.57 -18.88
CA ASN A 450 1.51 9.23 -17.46
C ASN A 450 1.70 7.72 -17.30
N THR A 451 2.81 7.34 -16.68
CA THR A 451 3.21 5.95 -16.52
C THR A 451 3.72 5.67 -15.11
N GLY A 452 3.36 4.49 -14.60
CA GLY A 452 3.91 3.91 -13.37
C GLY A 452 4.78 2.71 -13.70
N ILE A 453 5.75 2.41 -12.82
CA ILE A 453 6.61 1.24 -12.99
C ILE A 453 5.80 -0.02 -12.64
N THR A 454 6.04 -1.13 -13.33
CA THR A 454 5.46 -2.45 -13.02
C THR A 454 6.15 -3.13 -11.82
N LEU A 455 6.08 -2.47 -10.66
CA LEU A 455 6.44 -3.00 -9.36
C LEU A 455 5.21 -3.52 -8.63
N ARG A 456 5.40 -4.49 -7.72
CA ARG A 456 4.30 -5.14 -6.97
C ARG A 456 3.16 -5.58 -7.89
N THR A 457 3.56 -6.22 -8.99
CA THR A 457 2.68 -6.67 -10.08
C THR A 457 2.58 -8.19 -10.07
N LEU A 458 1.36 -8.70 -10.17
CA LEU A 458 1.05 -10.08 -10.44
C LEU A 458 0.74 -10.23 -11.93
N ARG A 459 1.40 -11.19 -12.58
CA ARG A 459 1.09 -11.60 -13.96
C ARG A 459 0.29 -12.90 -13.92
N TYR A 460 -0.95 -12.86 -14.37
CA TYR A 460 -1.87 -14.00 -14.34
C TYR A 460 -1.99 -14.63 -15.73
N ILE A 461 -1.80 -15.95 -15.82
CA ILE A 461 -1.98 -16.77 -17.02
C ILE A 461 -2.62 -18.11 -16.62
N ASP A 462 -3.77 -18.46 -17.20
CA ASP A 462 -4.41 -19.79 -17.04
C ASP A 462 -4.38 -20.35 -15.59
N ASN A 463 -4.93 -19.59 -14.63
CA ASN A 463 -5.02 -19.94 -13.20
C ASN A 463 -3.68 -20.01 -12.45
N LYS A 464 -2.59 -19.56 -13.08
CA LYS A 464 -1.29 -19.40 -12.45
C LYS A 464 -0.93 -17.93 -12.39
N VAL A 465 -0.22 -17.57 -11.33
CA VAL A 465 0.21 -16.21 -11.07
C VAL A 465 1.71 -16.19 -10.87
N GLU A 466 2.40 -15.42 -11.70
CA GLU A 466 3.80 -15.07 -11.54
C GLU A 466 3.91 -13.79 -10.70
N ILE A 467 4.70 -13.87 -9.63
CA ILE A 467 5.11 -12.76 -8.78
C ILE A 467 6.61 -12.62 -8.89
N ARG A 468 7.10 -11.52 -9.47
CA ARG A 468 8.52 -11.22 -9.56
C ARG A 468 8.92 -10.15 -8.54
N VAL A 469 10.00 -10.39 -7.82
CA VAL A 469 10.52 -9.50 -6.77
C VAL A 469 12.04 -9.41 -6.81
N GLY A 470 12.57 -8.28 -6.36
CA GLY A 470 14.00 -8.03 -6.22
C GLY A 470 14.28 -7.02 -5.10
N ALA A 471 15.57 -6.87 -4.80
CA ALA A 471 16.10 -5.93 -3.83
C ALA A 471 17.28 -5.18 -4.44
N THR A 472 17.47 -3.94 -3.98
CA THR A 472 18.59 -3.11 -4.39
C THR A 472 19.82 -3.60 -3.67
N LEU A 473 20.87 -3.91 -4.43
CA LEU A 473 22.13 -4.39 -3.87
C LEU A 473 23.19 -3.30 -3.95
N LEU A 474 23.86 -3.09 -2.84
CA LEU A 474 25.04 -2.25 -2.68
C LEU A 474 26.24 -3.06 -2.21
N ASN A 475 27.42 -2.44 -2.20
CA ASN A 475 28.63 -3.08 -1.72
C ASN A 475 28.56 -3.54 -0.25
N ASN A 476 27.81 -2.81 0.58
CA ASN A 476 27.57 -3.12 2.00
C ASN A 476 26.33 -3.98 2.25
N SER A 477 25.63 -4.45 1.22
CA SER A 477 24.48 -5.35 1.36
C SER A 477 24.86 -6.64 2.09
N ILE A 478 23.95 -7.07 2.97
CA ILE A 478 24.04 -8.31 3.74
C ILE A 478 23.15 -9.35 3.07
N GLU A 479 23.75 -10.44 2.60
CA GLU A 479 23.13 -11.44 1.73
C GLU A 479 21.76 -11.92 2.26
N ARG A 480 21.72 -12.27 3.56
CA ARG A 480 20.51 -12.75 4.22
C ARG A 480 19.41 -11.68 4.30
N ASP A 481 19.79 -10.45 4.59
CA ASP A 481 18.84 -9.35 4.76
C ASP A 481 18.17 -9.00 3.43
N GLU A 482 18.92 -8.99 2.33
CA GLU A 482 18.37 -8.72 1.00
C GLU A 482 17.42 -9.85 0.55
N GLU A 483 17.73 -11.11 0.83
CA GLU A 483 16.80 -12.21 0.56
C GLU A 483 15.51 -12.06 1.39
N LEU A 484 15.61 -11.70 2.67
CA LEU A 484 14.43 -11.44 3.51
C LEU A 484 13.62 -10.25 2.98
N GLU A 485 14.27 -9.20 2.49
CA GLU A 485 13.60 -8.04 1.90
C GLU A 485 12.76 -8.42 0.67
N THR A 486 13.28 -9.27 -0.23
CA THR A 486 12.51 -9.75 -1.38
C THR A 486 11.24 -10.50 -0.95
N LYS A 487 11.34 -11.34 0.11
CA LYS A 487 10.19 -12.05 0.69
C LYS A 487 9.16 -11.05 1.23
N VAL A 488 9.60 -10.02 1.98
CA VAL A 488 8.73 -8.95 2.50
C VAL A 488 8.02 -8.20 1.37
N LYS A 489 8.73 -7.84 0.29
CA LYS A 489 8.16 -7.19 -0.89
C LYS A 489 7.10 -8.06 -1.58
N ALA A 490 7.23 -9.38 -1.52
CA ALA A 490 6.27 -10.33 -2.08
C ALA A 490 5.01 -10.54 -1.23
N LEU A 491 5.08 -10.32 0.10
CA LEU A 491 4.01 -10.70 1.04
C LEU A 491 2.63 -10.13 0.68
N ALA A 492 2.55 -8.86 0.27
CA ALA A 492 1.27 -8.24 -0.08
C ALA A 492 0.60 -8.92 -1.29
N MET A 493 1.40 -9.28 -2.30
CA MET A 493 0.92 -10.00 -3.48
C MET A 493 0.53 -11.43 -3.14
N LEU A 494 1.32 -12.13 -2.33
CA LEU A 494 1.00 -13.48 -1.86
C LEU A 494 -0.31 -13.51 -1.06
N LYS A 495 -0.49 -12.57 -0.12
CA LYS A 495 -1.74 -12.43 0.65
C LYS A 495 -2.95 -12.12 -0.23
N SER A 496 -2.76 -11.42 -1.35
CA SER A 496 -3.86 -11.17 -2.29
C SER A 496 -4.40 -12.45 -2.96
N LEU A 497 -3.61 -13.53 -2.96
CA LEU A 497 -4.01 -14.85 -3.46
C LEU A 497 -4.73 -15.70 -2.40
N GLU A 498 -4.66 -15.30 -1.12
CA GLU A 498 -5.36 -15.99 -0.04
C GLU A 498 -6.84 -15.59 -0.06
N PHE A 499 -7.72 -16.59 0.06
CA PHE A 499 -9.16 -16.35 0.10
C PHE A 499 -9.51 -15.63 1.41
N GLN A 500 -9.78 -14.34 1.32
CA GLN A 500 -10.46 -13.60 2.39
C GLN A 500 -11.95 -13.59 2.07
N GLU A 501 -12.68 -14.45 2.79
CA GLU A 501 -14.08 -14.18 3.09
C GLU A 501 -14.10 -12.86 3.87
N ASP A 502 -14.96 -11.93 3.46
CA ASP A 502 -15.35 -10.81 4.31
C ASP A 502 -16.01 -11.40 5.56
N LYS A 503 -15.19 -11.76 6.55
CA LYS A 503 -15.64 -11.88 7.92
C LYS A 503 -15.93 -10.46 8.38
N ASN A 504 -17.07 -9.93 7.92
CA ASN A 504 -17.75 -8.87 8.62
C ASN A 504 -17.78 -9.28 10.09
N SER A 505 -17.15 -8.42 10.87
CA SER A 505 -16.90 -8.52 12.29
C SER A 505 -18.21 -8.61 13.06
N GLN A 506 -18.66 -9.85 13.24
CA GLN A 506 -19.34 -10.29 14.44
C GLN A 506 -18.61 -11.53 14.94
N GLU A 507 -17.33 -11.38 15.31
CA GLU A 507 -16.88 -12.20 16.44
C GLU A 507 -17.75 -11.78 17.63
N MET A 508 -18.69 -12.64 18.01
CA MET A 508 -19.24 -12.60 19.35
C MET A 508 -18.04 -12.66 20.29
N LEU A 509 -17.66 -11.52 20.88
CA LEU A 509 -16.66 -11.45 21.94
C LEU A 509 -17.02 -12.55 22.94
N ASN A 510 -16.11 -13.52 23.10
CA ASN A 510 -16.24 -14.54 24.11
C ASN A 510 -16.05 -13.84 25.46
N VAL A 511 -17.15 -13.32 26.02
CA VAL A 511 -17.14 -12.50 27.23
C VAL A 511 -17.00 -13.42 28.45
N PRO A 512 -15.89 -13.36 29.21
CA PRO A 512 -15.56 -14.35 30.23
C PRO A 512 -16.54 -14.40 31.40
N PHE A 513 -17.24 -13.29 31.69
CA PHE A 513 -18.12 -13.18 32.86
C PHE A 513 -19.57 -12.85 32.47
N LYS A 514 -20.04 -13.43 31.38
CA LYS A 514 -21.41 -13.24 30.89
C LYS A 514 -22.44 -13.45 32.01
N ASP A 515 -23.40 -12.54 32.11
CA ASP A 515 -24.53 -12.57 33.04
C ASP A 515 -24.18 -12.41 34.54
N LYS A 516 -22.89 -12.25 34.89
CA LYS A 516 -22.45 -11.95 36.26
C LYS A 516 -22.81 -10.52 36.66
N LYS A 517 -23.30 -10.32 37.89
CA LYS A 517 -23.71 -9.01 38.42
C LYS A 517 -22.58 -8.36 39.20
N ALA A 518 -22.18 -7.16 38.79
CA ALA A 518 -21.16 -6.37 39.47
C ALA A 518 -21.78 -5.09 40.05
N LEU A 519 -21.52 -4.82 41.33
CA LEU A 519 -21.87 -3.54 41.96
C LEU A 519 -20.62 -2.66 42.05
N ILE A 520 -20.67 -1.46 41.46
CA ILE A 520 -19.67 -0.42 41.71
C ILE A 520 -20.21 0.53 42.76
N ILE A 521 -19.50 0.64 43.89
CA ILE A 521 -19.73 1.70 44.88
C ILE A 521 -18.90 2.90 44.44
N ASP A 522 -19.59 3.91 43.91
CA ASP A 522 -19.00 5.14 43.41
C ASP A 522 -18.67 6.09 44.58
N HIS A 523 -17.38 6.41 44.73
CA HIS A 523 -16.86 7.35 45.72
C HIS A 523 -16.61 8.73 45.11
N GLU A 524 -17.43 9.11 44.13
CA GLU A 524 -17.45 10.44 43.50
C GLU A 524 -16.23 10.74 42.63
N ASP A 525 -15.66 9.71 42.01
CA ASP A 525 -14.59 9.88 41.03
C ASP A 525 -15.15 10.03 39.60
N SER A 526 -14.53 10.91 38.82
CA SER A 526 -14.86 11.13 37.40
C SER A 526 -14.53 9.92 36.49
N PHE A 527 -13.70 8.98 36.95
CA PHE A 527 -13.25 7.80 36.21
C PHE A 527 -14.17 6.57 36.36
N VAL A 528 -15.16 6.62 37.26
CA VAL A 528 -16.01 5.46 37.62
C VAL A 528 -16.74 4.85 36.41
N HIS A 529 -17.19 5.67 35.46
CA HIS A 529 -17.90 5.18 34.28
C HIS A 529 -16.96 4.53 33.25
N THR A 530 -15.70 4.95 33.18
CA THR A 530 -14.69 4.30 32.34
C THR A 530 -14.34 2.93 32.90
N LEU A 531 -14.13 2.84 34.22
CA LEU A 531 -13.95 1.57 34.92
C LEU A 531 -15.16 0.65 34.72
N GLY A 532 -16.37 1.17 34.89
CA GLY A 532 -17.61 0.44 34.63
C GLY A 532 -17.75 -0.04 33.18
N ASN A 533 -17.28 0.73 32.20
CA ASN A 533 -17.29 0.31 30.80
C ASN A 533 -16.34 -0.87 30.55
N TYR A 534 -15.12 -0.82 31.10
CA TYR A 534 -14.17 -1.93 30.97
C TYR A 534 -14.74 -3.22 31.57
N ILE A 535 -15.38 -3.12 32.74
CA ILE A 535 -16.04 -4.25 33.40
C ILE A 535 -17.22 -4.78 32.54
N LYS A 536 -18.02 -3.91 31.93
CA LYS A 536 -19.08 -4.32 30.98
C LYS A 536 -18.52 -5.03 29.74
N THR A 537 -17.37 -4.59 29.24
CA THR A 537 -16.69 -5.22 28.09
C THR A 537 -16.27 -6.67 28.40
N LEU A 538 -16.01 -6.99 29.68
CA LEU A 538 -15.73 -8.35 30.14
C LEU A 538 -16.99 -9.23 30.33
N GLY A 539 -18.18 -8.68 30.13
CA GLY A 539 -19.45 -9.43 30.15
C GLY A 539 -20.37 -9.20 31.35
N PHE A 540 -19.94 -8.38 32.32
CA PHE A 540 -20.73 -8.14 33.55
C PHE A 540 -21.94 -7.23 33.31
N ASN A 541 -23.01 -7.53 34.05
CA ASN A 541 -24.12 -6.63 34.30
C ASN A 541 -23.75 -5.67 35.44
N VAL A 542 -23.19 -4.51 35.08
CA VAL A 542 -22.69 -3.51 36.04
C VAL A 542 -23.77 -2.54 36.49
N THR A 543 -23.97 -2.44 37.81
CA THR A 543 -24.80 -1.43 38.47
C THR A 543 -23.91 -0.49 39.30
N THR A 544 -24.20 0.80 39.32
CA THR A 544 -23.40 1.80 40.05
C THR A 544 -24.29 2.63 40.96
N PHE A 545 -23.95 2.69 42.25
CA PHE A 545 -24.65 3.50 43.25
C PHE A 545 -23.64 4.27 44.11
N ARG A 546 -24.11 5.32 44.79
CA ARG A 546 -23.31 6.16 45.71
C ARG A 546 -23.81 6.06 47.14
N GLY A 547 -22.91 6.32 48.09
CA GLY A 547 -23.26 6.57 49.50
C GLY A 547 -24.13 5.48 50.13
N GLU A 548 -25.18 5.88 50.83
CA GLU A 548 -26.06 4.95 51.54
C GLU A 548 -26.87 4.05 50.62
N GLU A 549 -27.22 4.52 49.42
CA GLU A 549 -27.97 3.72 48.45
C GLU A 549 -27.13 2.54 47.95
N ALA A 550 -25.82 2.71 47.81
CA ALA A 550 -24.92 1.61 47.46
C ALA A 550 -24.90 0.52 48.54
N ARG A 551 -24.80 0.91 49.82
CA ARG A 551 -24.84 -0.03 50.95
C ARG A 551 -26.21 -0.69 51.10
N ARG A 552 -27.29 0.05 50.87
CA ARG A 552 -28.66 -0.50 50.85
C ARG A 552 -28.81 -1.53 49.74
N SER A 553 -28.40 -1.20 48.53
CA SER A 553 -28.45 -2.11 47.39
C SER A 553 -27.62 -3.37 47.63
N LEU A 554 -26.42 -3.23 48.22
CA LEU A 554 -25.57 -4.35 48.62
C LEU A 554 -26.22 -5.26 49.68
N ARG A 555 -26.99 -4.71 50.63
CA ARG A 555 -27.80 -5.50 51.57
C ARG A 555 -28.92 -6.26 50.85
N ASP A 556 -29.69 -5.55 50.04
CA ASP A 556 -30.98 -5.99 49.54
C ASP A 556 -30.89 -6.87 48.27
N ASN A 557 -29.74 -6.88 47.57
CA ASN A 557 -29.55 -7.60 46.32
C ASN A 557 -28.31 -8.51 46.34
N ASP A 558 -28.29 -9.48 45.43
CA ASP A 558 -27.16 -10.37 45.22
C ASP A 558 -26.26 -9.89 44.07
N TYR A 559 -24.96 -9.83 44.35
CA TYR A 559 -23.90 -9.46 43.43
C TYR A 559 -22.80 -10.53 43.44
N ASP A 560 -22.24 -10.82 42.27
CA ASP A 560 -21.09 -11.73 42.15
C ASP A 560 -19.79 -11.05 42.58
N VAL A 561 -19.69 -9.73 42.47
CA VAL A 561 -18.52 -8.95 42.87
C VAL A 561 -18.89 -7.51 43.21
N VAL A 562 -18.20 -6.94 44.20
CA VAL A 562 -18.26 -5.51 44.55
C VAL A 562 -16.96 -4.82 44.17
N ILE A 563 -17.08 -3.66 43.52
CA ILE A 563 -15.96 -2.81 43.16
C ILE A 563 -16.02 -1.54 44.00
N LEU A 564 -15.00 -1.32 44.82
CA LEU A 564 -14.76 -0.07 45.52
C LEU A 564 -14.00 0.85 44.57
N SER A 565 -14.72 1.81 43.98
CA SER A 565 -14.16 2.72 42.99
C SER A 565 -13.10 3.66 43.60
N PRO A 566 -12.32 4.34 42.74
CA PRO A 566 -11.53 5.50 43.16
C PRO A 566 -12.40 6.61 43.75
N GLY A 567 -11.76 7.60 44.38
CA GLY A 567 -12.43 8.76 44.94
C GLY A 567 -11.44 9.77 45.53
N PRO A 568 -11.87 11.01 45.77
CA PRO A 568 -11.08 12.00 46.49
C PRO A 568 -11.02 11.66 47.99
N GLY A 569 -10.29 12.48 48.76
CA GLY A 569 -10.35 12.43 50.23
C GLY A 569 -9.80 11.13 50.83
N THR A 570 -10.35 10.74 51.98
CA THR A 570 -9.92 9.58 52.76
C THR A 570 -10.98 8.47 52.81
N PRO A 571 -10.59 7.19 53.04
CA PRO A 571 -11.57 6.09 53.12
C PRO A 571 -12.68 6.30 54.16
N LYS A 572 -12.37 7.02 55.23
CA LYS A 572 -13.30 7.34 56.31
C LYS A 572 -14.48 8.22 55.86
N GLU A 573 -14.23 9.19 54.98
CA GLU A 573 -15.27 10.12 54.48
C GLU A 573 -16.38 9.38 53.73
N PHE A 574 -16.02 8.31 53.02
CA PHE A 574 -16.93 7.51 52.22
C PHE A 574 -17.44 6.25 52.96
N LYS A 575 -17.04 6.08 54.23
CA LYS A 575 -17.40 4.94 55.07
C LYS A 575 -17.04 3.59 54.43
N LEU A 576 -15.85 3.49 53.81
CA LEU A 576 -15.43 2.26 53.14
C LEU A 576 -15.42 1.05 54.09
N SER A 577 -15.13 1.26 55.37
CA SER A 577 -15.16 0.18 56.38
C SER A 577 -16.55 -0.46 56.53
N GLU A 578 -17.63 0.32 56.46
CA GLU A 578 -19.00 -0.19 56.50
C GLU A 578 -19.31 -1.01 55.23
N SER A 579 -18.90 -0.52 54.06
CA SER A 579 -19.09 -1.21 52.78
C SER A 579 -18.29 -2.52 52.68
N ILE A 580 -17.04 -2.52 53.13
CA ILE A 580 -16.16 -3.70 53.15
C ILE A 580 -16.72 -4.75 54.11
N LYS A 581 -17.09 -4.34 55.33
CA LYS A 581 -17.69 -5.23 56.32
C LYS A 581 -18.95 -5.92 55.78
N LEU A 582 -19.83 -5.15 55.14
CA LEU A 582 -21.07 -5.68 54.58
C LEU A 582 -20.81 -6.68 53.44
N ALA A 583 -19.86 -6.40 52.53
CA ALA A 583 -19.50 -7.33 51.47
C ALA A 583 -18.91 -8.63 52.04
N LEU A 584 -18.05 -8.53 53.08
CA LEU A 584 -17.48 -9.68 53.79
C LEU A 584 -18.55 -10.54 54.49
N GLU A 585 -19.50 -9.91 55.20
CA GLU A 585 -20.60 -10.61 55.86
C GLU A 585 -21.48 -11.39 54.88
N LYS A 586 -21.61 -10.90 53.64
CA LYS A 586 -22.31 -11.60 52.55
C LYS A 586 -21.40 -12.55 51.75
N GLY A 587 -20.10 -12.62 52.06
CA GLY A 587 -19.13 -13.45 51.33
C GLY A 587 -18.91 -13.01 49.87
N ILE A 588 -19.18 -11.75 49.54
CA ILE A 588 -19.05 -11.24 48.16
C ILE A 588 -17.61 -10.79 47.90
N PRO A 589 -16.97 -11.25 46.80
CA PRO A 589 -15.64 -10.80 46.40
C PRO A 589 -15.52 -9.27 46.22
N ILE A 590 -14.36 -8.72 46.56
CA ILE A 590 -14.10 -7.27 46.50
C ILE A 590 -12.90 -6.95 45.60
N LEU A 591 -13.09 -6.02 44.67
CA LEU A 591 -12.03 -5.33 43.94
C LEU A 591 -11.92 -3.88 44.40
N GLY A 592 -10.77 -3.47 44.95
CA GLY A 592 -10.51 -2.07 45.30
C GLY A 592 -9.63 -1.36 44.27
N VAL A 593 -9.99 -0.13 43.87
CA VAL A 593 -9.17 0.70 42.97
C VAL A 593 -8.89 2.05 43.62
N CYS A 594 -7.61 2.44 43.68
CA CYS A 594 -7.13 3.68 44.29
C CYS A 594 -7.63 3.88 45.73
N LEU A 595 -8.64 4.72 45.96
CA LEU A 595 -9.29 4.88 47.28
C LEU A 595 -9.82 3.54 47.82
N GLY A 596 -10.28 2.64 46.95
CA GLY A 596 -10.67 1.29 47.32
C GLY A 596 -9.53 0.45 47.93
N LEU A 597 -8.31 0.55 47.39
CA LEU A 597 -7.13 -0.08 48.00
C LEU A 597 -6.84 0.53 49.36
N GLN A 598 -6.88 1.86 49.45
CA GLN A 598 -6.58 2.58 50.69
C GLN A 598 -7.55 2.16 51.80
N GLY A 599 -8.85 2.05 51.49
CA GLY A 599 -9.85 1.56 52.43
C GLY A 599 -9.67 0.10 52.85
N ILE A 600 -9.25 -0.77 51.92
CA ILE A 600 -8.93 -2.18 52.24
C ILE A 600 -7.71 -2.26 53.16
N VAL A 601 -6.65 -1.49 52.87
CA VAL A 601 -5.46 -1.43 53.71
C VAL A 601 -5.80 -0.95 55.13
N GLU A 602 -6.58 0.13 55.26
CA GLU A 602 -7.01 0.66 56.55
C GLU A 602 -7.91 -0.33 57.31
N TYR A 603 -8.88 -0.96 56.64
CA TYR A 603 -9.82 -1.90 57.25
C TYR A 603 -9.13 -3.12 57.88
N PHE A 604 -8.09 -3.65 57.23
CA PHE A 604 -7.32 -4.79 57.73
C PHE A 604 -6.13 -4.39 58.62
N GLY A 605 -6.15 -3.19 59.20
CA GLY A 605 -5.19 -2.77 60.22
C GLY A 605 -3.85 -2.23 59.69
N GLY A 606 -3.78 -1.90 58.40
CA GLY A 606 -2.68 -1.13 57.82
C GLY A 606 -2.76 0.36 58.13
N THR A 607 -1.73 1.12 57.73
CA THR A 607 -1.70 2.58 57.87
C THR A 607 -1.51 3.27 56.53
N LEU A 608 -2.12 4.45 56.39
CA LEU A 608 -2.00 5.29 55.22
C LEU A 608 -1.06 6.47 55.51
N ASP A 609 -0.36 6.95 54.49
CA ASP A 609 0.48 8.16 54.56
C ASP A 609 0.45 8.90 53.21
N TYR A 610 1.04 10.09 53.17
CA TYR A 610 1.12 10.91 51.97
C TYR A 610 2.42 10.66 51.22
N VAL A 611 2.33 10.55 49.90
CA VAL A 611 3.54 10.55 49.06
C VAL A 611 4.17 11.95 49.07
N GLU A 612 5.50 12.02 49.08
CA GLU A 612 6.24 13.30 49.11
C GLU A 612 5.86 14.19 47.90
N LYS A 613 5.60 13.57 46.74
CA LYS A 613 5.15 14.24 45.52
C LYS A 613 3.84 13.62 45.05
N PRO A 614 2.72 14.36 45.05
CA PRO A 614 1.45 13.88 44.53
C PRO A 614 1.57 13.32 43.10
N ARG A 615 0.91 12.20 42.85
CA ARG A 615 0.98 11.48 41.58
C ARG A 615 -0.35 11.61 40.86
N HIS A 616 -0.61 12.80 40.32
CA HIS A 616 -1.84 13.11 39.57
C HIS A 616 -1.53 13.11 38.08
N GLY A 617 -2.09 12.17 37.33
CA GLY A 617 -1.86 12.04 35.88
C GLY A 617 -0.45 11.57 35.53
N LYS A 618 0.19 10.79 36.42
CA LYS A 618 1.54 10.26 36.20
C LYS A 618 1.49 8.84 35.66
N LYS A 619 2.38 8.53 34.72
CA LYS A 619 2.61 7.17 34.24
C LYS A 619 3.90 6.66 34.88
N MET A 620 3.82 5.54 35.60
CA MET A 620 4.98 4.97 36.31
C MET A 620 5.10 3.48 36.02
N LYS A 621 6.32 2.96 36.20
CA LYS A 621 6.63 1.54 36.10
C LYS A 621 6.27 0.84 37.41
N VAL A 622 5.61 -0.32 37.29
CA VAL A 622 5.23 -1.21 38.39
C VAL A 622 5.87 -2.58 38.19
N ILE A 623 6.35 -3.16 39.27
CA ILE A 623 6.99 -4.47 39.34
C ILE A 623 6.04 -5.39 40.10
N LYS A 624 5.55 -6.45 39.43
CA LYS A 624 4.71 -7.46 40.10
C LYS A 624 5.54 -8.51 40.83
N HIS A 625 5.04 -8.90 42.00
CA HIS A 625 5.54 -10.03 42.78
C HIS A 625 4.95 -11.34 42.27
N LYS A 626 5.42 -12.46 42.83
CA LYS A 626 5.01 -13.81 42.39
C LYS A 626 3.53 -14.09 42.75
N GLU A 627 3.05 -13.45 43.79
CA GLU A 627 1.72 -13.57 44.38
C GLU A 627 0.66 -12.79 43.59
N ALA A 628 1.06 -11.96 42.62
CA ALA A 628 0.13 -11.21 41.77
C ALA A 628 -0.63 -12.15 40.82
N PRO A 629 -1.98 -12.16 40.84
CA PRO A 629 -2.79 -13.08 40.04
C PRO A 629 -3.01 -12.58 38.61
N TRP A 630 -1.95 -12.08 37.96
CA TRP A 630 -2.00 -11.49 36.62
C TRP A 630 -1.08 -12.24 35.65
N PRO A 631 -1.44 -13.46 35.21
CA PRO A 631 -0.63 -14.26 34.31
C PRO A 631 -0.43 -13.60 32.94
N SER A 632 -1.37 -12.77 32.47
CA SER A 632 -1.27 -12.10 31.16
C SER A 632 -0.41 -10.83 31.17
N ILE A 633 -0.04 -10.34 32.35
CA ILE A 633 0.73 -9.10 32.51
C ILE A 633 2.22 -9.42 32.71
N LYS A 634 3.10 -8.66 32.05
CA LYS A 634 4.56 -8.79 32.19
C LYS A 634 5.01 -8.54 33.64
N LYS A 635 6.22 -9.00 33.99
CA LYS A 635 6.80 -8.76 35.33
C LYS A 635 6.90 -7.26 35.65
N GLU A 636 7.21 -6.47 34.64
CA GLU A 636 7.27 -5.02 34.71
C GLU A 636 6.30 -4.44 33.70
N PHE A 637 5.48 -3.48 34.12
CA PHE A 637 4.45 -2.86 33.28
C PHE A 637 4.23 -1.41 33.71
N LYS A 638 3.56 -0.61 32.87
CA LYS A 638 3.30 0.80 33.16
C LYS A 638 1.84 1.04 33.47
N VAL A 639 1.56 1.90 34.45
CA VAL A 639 0.21 2.23 34.91
C VAL A 639 0.03 3.73 35.13
N GLY A 640 -1.23 4.17 35.09
CA GLY A 640 -1.65 5.52 35.45
C GLY A 640 -1.95 5.68 36.94
N LEU A 641 -1.44 6.76 37.53
CA LEU A 641 -1.60 7.11 38.94
C LEU A 641 -2.34 8.45 39.11
N TYR A 642 -3.29 8.48 40.05
CA TYR A 642 -4.04 9.65 40.49
C TYR A 642 -4.22 9.67 42.01
N HIS A 643 -3.11 9.60 42.76
CA HIS A 643 -3.18 9.53 44.23
C HIS A 643 -2.16 10.44 44.93
N SER A 644 -2.55 10.93 46.11
CA SER A 644 -1.66 11.59 47.08
C SER A 644 -1.44 10.74 48.33
N ILE A 645 -2.34 9.79 48.58
CA ILE A 645 -2.33 8.89 49.73
C ILE A 645 -1.91 7.50 49.24
N TYR A 646 -1.16 6.76 50.04
CA TYR A 646 -0.80 5.38 49.74
C TYR A 646 -0.82 4.53 51.02
N GLY A 647 -0.86 3.20 50.86
CA GLY A 647 -0.70 2.27 51.97
C GLY A 647 0.77 2.20 52.41
N LYS A 648 1.09 2.78 53.57
CA LYS A 648 2.44 2.78 54.15
C LYS A 648 2.78 1.45 54.81
N THR A 649 1.83 0.89 55.55
CA THR A 649 1.94 -0.46 56.10
C THR A 649 0.68 -1.25 55.77
N ILE A 650 0.83 -2.56 55.54
CA ILE A 650 -0.29 -3.47 55.35
C ILE A 650 -0.46 -4.32 56.61
N GLY A 651 -1.70 -4.69 56.93
CA GLY A 651 -1.98 -5.62 58.01
C GLY A 651 -1.55 -7.04 57.69
N ASN A 652 -1.45 -7.88 58.72
CA ASN A 652 -0.98 -9.26 58.60
C ASN A 652 -1.86 -10.17 57.72
N GLU A 653 -3.07 -9.74 57.38
CA GLU A 653 -4.01 -10.49 56.54
C GLU A 653 -3.86 -10.22 55.04
N LEU A 654 -3.09 -9.18 54.68
CA LEU A 654 -2.85 -8.78 53.30
C LEU A 654 -1.46 -9.22 52.84
N ILE A 655 -1.33 -9.44 51.54
CA ILE A 655 -0.08 -9.75 50.84
C ILE A 655 0.16 -8.65 49.82
N ASN A 656 1.36 -8.05 49.84
CA ASN A 656 1.80 -7.10 48.82
C ASN A 656 2.10 -7.84 47.51
N ILE A 657 1.36 -7.52 46.45
CA ILE A 657 1.51 -8.17 45.14
C ILE A 657 2.25 -7.33 44.11
N CYS A 658 2.43 -6.03 44.33
CA CYS A 658 3.22 -5.18 43.45
C CYS A 658 3.59 -3.84 44.09
N GLU A 659 4.73 -3.31 43.65
CA GLU A 659 5.24 -2.00 44.02
C GLU A 659 5.63 -1.23 42.75
N ASP A 660 5.71 0.09 42.84
CA ASP A 660 6.32 0.88 41.77
C ASP A 660 7.85 0.91 41.84
N GLU A 661 8.47 1.63 40.90
CA GLU A 661 9.93 1.82 40.85
C GLU A 661 10.52 2.59 42.05
N GLU A 662 9.69 3.20 42.91
CA GLU A 662 10.09 3.88 44.14
C GLU A 662 9.81 3.03 45.40
N GLY A 663 9.32 1.79 45.24
CA GLY A 663 9.00 0.87 46.35
C GLY A 663 7.67 1.18 47.06
N ILE A 664 6.79 1.97 46.44
CA ILE A 664 5.47 2.28 47.00
C ILE A 664 4.49 1.17 46.67
N LEU A 665 3.69 0.74 47.66
CA LEU A 665 2.65 -0.28 47.53
C LEU A 665 1.65 0.05 46.41
N MET A 666 1.56 -0.84 45.42
CA MET A 666 0.68 -0.69 44.25
C MET A 666 -0.46 -1.71 44.20
N GLY A 667 -0.41 -2.78 44.98
CA GLY A 667 -1.49 -3.76 45.02
C GLY A 667 -1.42 -4.72 46.19
N VAL A 668 -2.58 -5.21 46.61
CA VAL A 668 -2.73 -6.20 47.68
C VAL A 668 -3.72 -7.30 47.32
N VAL A 669 -3.52 -8.49 47.90
CA VAL A 669 -4.54 -9.55 47.99
C VAL A 669 -4.71 -9.99 49.44
N HIS A 670 -5.89 -10.48 49.81
CA HIS A 670 -6.11 -11.06 51.14
C HIS A 670 -5.73 -12.54 51.16
N LYS A 671 -5.21 -13.01 52.30
CA LYS A 671 -4.78 -14.42 52.51
C LYS A 671 -5.88 -15.49 52.44
N SER A 672 -7.16 -15.12 52.55
CA SER A 672 -8.25 -16.07 52.80
C SER A 672 -9.59 -15.61 52.24
N HIS A 673 -9.87 -14.31 52.26
CA HIS A 673 -11.03 -13.74 51.57
C HIS A 673 -10.71 -13.45 50.09
N LYS A 674 -11.73 -13.53 49.23
CA LYS A 674 -11.64 -13.16 47.80
C LYS A 674 -11.59 -11.63 47.67
N ILE A 675 -10.43 -11.04 47.98
CA ILE A 675 -10.18 -9.59 47.93
C ILE A 675 -8.89 -9.31 47.18
N LEU A 676 -8.97 -8.38 46.23
CA LEU A 676 -7.84 -7.82 45.51
C LEU A 676 -7.99 -6.30 45.45
N ALA A 677 -6.90 -5.56 45.58
CA ALA A 677 -6.95 -4.12 45.37
C ALA A 677 -5.68 -3.59 44.69
N VAL A 678 -5.83 -2.49 43.96
CA VAL A 678 -4.73 -1.80 43.27
C VAL A 678 -4.76 -0.29 43.54
N GLN A 679 -3.59 0.34 43.65
CA GLN A 679 -3.47 1.78 43.92
C GLN A 679 -3.57 2.60 42.62
N PHE A 680 -3.20 1.99 41.49
CA PHE A 680 -3.28 2.58 40.17
C PHE A 680 -4.68 2.41 39.55
N HIS A 681 -4.89 3.06 38.41
CA HIS A 681 -6.17 3.08 37.68
C HIS A 681 -6.07 2.20 36.42
N PRO A 682 -6.62 0.97 36.42
CA PRO A 682 -6.65 0.10 35.23
C PRO A 682 -7.38 0.75 34.05
N GLU A 683 -8.37 1.60 34.33
CA GLU A 683 -9.20 2.29 33.36
C GLU A 683 -8.55 3.54 32.73
N SER A 684 -7.40 3.98 33.27
CA SER A 684 -6.71 5.18 32.79
C SER A 684 -6.11 4.96 31.40
N ILE A 685 -6.15 5.99 30.55
CA ILE A 685 -5.42 6.03 29.27
C ILE A 685 -3.91 5.81 29.45
N LEU A 686 -3.37 6.15 30.62
CA LEU A 686 -1.96 5.93 30.95
C LEU A 686 -1.63 4.43 31.18
N THR A 687 -2.64 3.57 31.35
CA THR A 687 -2.55 2.11 31.55
C THR A 687 -2.93 1.33 30.27
N ILE A 688 -3.15 2.00 29.13
CA ILE A 688 -3.70 1.40 27.90
C ILE A 688 -2.71 0.55 27.09
N GLU A 689 -1.41 0.75 27.32
CA GLU A 689 -0.33 0.09 26.56
C GLU A 689 -0.51 -1.45 26.61
N GLU A 690 -0.44 -2.11 25.44
CA GLU A 690 -0.65 -3.57 25.29
C GLU A 690 -1.99 -4.11 25.86
N SER A 691 -3.03 -3.28 25.94
CA SER A 691 -4.31 -3.63 26.58
C SER A 691 -4.17 -4.03 28.06
N ASN A 692 -3.14 -3.55 28.75
CA ASN A 692 -2.84 -3.90 30.14
C ASN A 692 -4.02 -3.62 31.08
N GLY A 693 -4.72 -2.50 30.94
CA GLY A 693 -5.88 -2.16 31.77
C GLY A 693 -6.99 -3.23 31.79
N ILE A 694 -7.46 -3.63 30.61
CA ILE A 694 -8.54 -4.64 30.49
C ILE A 694 -8.05 -6.06 30.83
N ASN A 695 -6.79 -6.39 30.51
CA ASN A 695 -6.18 -7.66 30.87
C ASN A 695 -5.97 -7.79 32.39
N LEU A 696 -5.55 -6.72 33.07
CA LEU A 696 -5.45 -6.64 34.53
C LEU A 696 -6.79 -6.90 35.19
N LEU A 697 -7.86 -6.25 34.71
CA LEU A 697 -9.20 -6.47 35.22
C LEU A 697 -9.68 -7.89 34.96
N ARG A 698 -9.50 -8.42 33.75
CA ARG A 698 -9.88 -9.81 33.41
C ARG A 698 -9.24 -10.80 34.37
N ASP A 699 -7.91 -10.75 34.50
CA ASP A 699 -7.17 -11.68 35.33
C ASP A 699 -7.53 -11.51 36.83
N SER A 700 -7.78 -10.28 37.27
CA SER A 700 -8.25 -9.99 38.65
C SER A 700 -9.62 -10.58 38.91
N PHE A 701 -10.58 -10.46 37.99
CA PHE A 701 -11.91 -11.04 38.15
C PHE A 701 -11.90 -12.56 38.05
N THR A 702 -11.06 -13.13 37.20
CA THR A 702 -10.83 -14.59 37.16
C THR A 702 -10.39 -15.07 38.54
N PHE A 703 -9.38 -14.45 39.14
CA PHE A 703 -8.93 -14.79 40.49
C PHE A 703 -9.98 -14.62 41.59
N LEU A 704 -10.81 -13.57 41.49
CA LEU A 704 -11.84 -13.32 42.50
C LEU A 704 -13.02 -14.29 42.39
N LEU A 705 -13.39 -14.73 41.19
CA LEU A 705 -14.62 -15.48 40.93
C LEU A 705 -14.42 -16.98 40.76
N GLU A 706 -13.30 -17.41 40.21
CA GLU A 706 -12.88 -18.82 40.14
C GLU A 706 -12.16 -19.24 41.43
#